data_AF-A0A381YFQ0-F1
#
_entry.id   AF-A0A381YFQ0-F1
#
_cell.length_a   1.000
_cell.length_b   1.000
_cell.length_c   1.000
_cell.angle_alpha   90.00
_cell.angle_beta   90.00
_cell.angle_gamma   90.00
#
_symmetry.space_group_name_H-M   'P 1'
#
loop_
_entity.id
_entity.type
_entity.pdbx_description
1 polymer ?
#
loop_
_entity_poly.entity_id
_entity_poly.type
_entity_poly.pdbx_seq_one_letter_code
_entity_poly.pdbx_strand_id
1 'polypeptide(L)'
;MLLQARNSFSELPRGARRAIIATLLFIDATLFGLLEGKGLLNLIDIIVGGGLPEDLVWLLQIVESIVAGFAIVKVLFDDVQPSPARTTAIFLSPLFLLVVVFITLDSVLQGLETKATVTLDLVSIGTNTLTWASTYLAIAIGLTLTYKVQRYGNFAQSEFFMIGMYLAIVMLWSDYFFPLYDAPRDGVMAWSILIWILTAAFILTGIAGIIIDRLVYKGFREKKATPQVMMIASLGIALILRAITYIRFGAGRNMFEPDADWRMPNLRWEFPTTKIRLNLGNRSLEDGQTYTQYTCEQTGVDAVTGEPILTRIVNEASRPAVEIYDVATDCITQATTNYAYYKGVVPAVVFISVALLFVVLTKTRLGRRMRAVADNPDLAASSGINVERVQLTSAFLSAGLSGLGGCIFAITLRYNPETAFTLLLPSFAVIVLGTIGSIPGAIVGSLIVGFVRALSSPILLGIGQPLQRSNYYALDGVMPYIFLVAILMIMPEGIGDAYEKWKIERLRKKKNNPESLEKTAVTLAILPTGILGLHHWWRGRTDKAQSFSIVLIGAYVFHRISNFIGNNSFADGSCSEACKSSDTADTNLAVLTGRNDGTLGVEDSPFFVETATDMDTSWFNLMEIEVQVVNFIVELGDIIWPLIPILIWAFAIIEGINILRDGAIFASFKSARDRIPSIDFKLTDSKLSDRIRPFLSDANKRHAQLIRKINSDLRASTDKIRTNFTSGATSRLENYSWWPRDRLSYGREGPTGSWLAFGILLLIMFIFMDWLPIADSDTMNWNKAFQVSNVLLTLSIFILMAFSLNLHTGITGMVNFGVIFFVGVGAITVGILTAPKDVHGYAWDVLPATIFAVLLAAAFGWSLAYPTARLRMDYFAIVTISLGEIVRVLLAGEPLLRVGAISSAIGISKFTLPLKQWWFCGSGVAIGDGTPYISADACRDDTSLLGPADSIGELLNLGEPAPYVMILAIMGIIAVVTVWWLLESVLASPWGRILKAIREDEEVAQHHGHDVLSHKAASLALGAAIAGLAGAFWAWKLTGFEPTFMSPARSTFLVWAAFIIGGAANNRGMIIGAFIIVLMEFVFNVLVAGQSSPDLPLYTTADHIDRLFEWLVTSQWNATKTFLILAIMGIVIRSRILFETGLSGAFILAFTAIMMGQRSIDESFFGGNVSADMAYIKVLLIGCLMLFSLKFNAKGLLPEVPNRPSRSTGGDAE
;
A
#
# COMPACT_ATOMS: atom_id res chain seq x y z
N MET A 1 56.25 -0.78 -1.96
CA MET A 1 55.32 0.34 -2.24
C MET A 1 53.88 0.01 -1.88
N LEU A 2 53.19 -0.95 -2.53
CA LEU A 2 51.80 -1.33 -2.21
C LEU A 2 51.56 -1.76 -0.75
N LEU A 3 52.49 -2.53 -0.16
CA LEU A 3 52.43 -2.90 1.25
C LEU A 3 52.53 -1.68 2.20
N GLN A 4 53.37 -0.71 1.85
CA GLN A 4 53.53 0.52 2.62
C GLN A 4 52.28 1.40 2.50
N ALA A 5 51.73 1.54 1.29
CA ALA A 5 50.46 2.22 1.06
C ALA A 5 49.29 1.54 1.80
N ARG A 6 49.22 0.20 1.81
CA ARG A 6 48.23 -0.56 2.59
C ARG A 6 48.36 -0.30 4.08
N ASN A 7 49.58 -0.32 4.61
CA ASN A 7 49.83 -0.09 6.02
C ASN A 7 49.48 1.35 6.41
N SER A 8 49.93 2.36 5.66
CA SER A 8 49.56 3.76 5.87
C SER A 8 48.05 3.99 5.73
N PHE A 9 47.38 3.31 4.79
CA PHE A 9 45.93 3.35 4.66
C PHE A 9 45.24 2.71 5.87
N SER A 10 45.75 1.60 6.38
CA SER A 10 45.19 0.91 7.55
C SER A 10 45.32 1.70 8.86
N GLU A 11 46.32 2.57 8.95
CA GLU A 11 46.56 3.49 10.09
C GLU A 11 45.59 4.68 10.14
N LEU A 12 44.91 4.99 9.02
CA LEU A 12 43.95 6.10 8.97
C LEU A 12 42.70 5.83 9.85
N PRO A 13 42.10 6.89 10.40
CA PRO A 13 40.82 6.79 11.09
C PRO A 13 39.76 6.10 10.24
N ARG A 14 38.88 5.30 10.86
CA ARG A 14 37.82 4.54 10.17
C ARG A 14 36.99 5.41 9.22
N GLY A 15 36.57 6.59 9.66
CA GLY A 15 35.82 7.53 8.82
C GLY A 15 36.59 8.01 7.59
N ALA A 16 37.88 8.34 7.75
CA ALA A 16 38.73 8.77 6.63
C ALA A 16 38.91 7.66 5.59
N ARG A 17 39.14 6.41 6.03
CA ARG A 17 39.23 5.24 5.12
C ARG A 17 37.96 5.05 4.30
N ARG A 18 36.80 5.09 4.96
CA ARG A 18 35.49 4.93 4.30
C ARG A 18 35.21 6.06 3.32
N ALA A 19 35.53 7.31 3.70
CA ALA A 19 35.36 8.47 2.82
C ALA A 19 36.25 8.36 1.57
N ILE A 20 37.52 7.98 1.74
CA ILE A 20 38.44 7.77 0.61
C ILE A 20 37.91 6.69 -0.33
N ILE A 21 37.48 5.54 0.20
CA ILE A 21 36.91 4.45 -0.62
C ILE A 21 35.69 4.94 -1.39
N ALA A 22 34.76 5.62 -0.72
CA ALA A 22 33.55 6.13 -1.36
C ALA A 22 33.87 7.15 -2.46
N THR A 23 34.78 8.09 -2.21
CA THR A 23 35.21 9.06 -3.24
C THR A 23 35.90 8.38 -4.41
N LEU A 24 36.72 7.34 -4.17
CA LEU A 24 37.37 6.57 -5.24
C LEU A 24 36.35 5.81 -6.09
N LEU A 25 35.34 5.17 -5.49
CA LEU A 25 34.26 4.51 -6.22
C LEU A 25 33.43 5.51 -7.04
N PHE A 26 33.18 6.70 -6.49
CA PHE A 26 32.49 7.76 -7.22
C PHE A 26 33.29 8.20 -8.46
N ILE A 27 34.59 8.45 -8.31
CA ILE A 27 35.48 8.83 -9.42
C ILE A 27 35.62 7.70 -10.44
N ASP A 28 35.77 6.45 -9.98
CA ASP A 28 35.84 5.28 -10.85
C ASP A 28 34.59 5.18 -11.74
N ALA A 29 33.41 5.28 -11.12
CA ALA A 29 32.16 5.21 -11.85
C ALA A 29 31.97 6.40 -12.82
N THR A 30 32.18 7.65 -12.38
CA THR A 30 31.85 8.82 -13.22
C THR A 30 32.92 9.18 -14.24
N LEU A 31 34.20 9.23 -13.82
CA LEU A 31 35.29 9.72 -14.66
C LEU A 31 35.84 8.61 -15.55
N PHE A 32 36.22 7.48 -14.95
CA PHE A 32 36.82 6.39 -15.71
C PHE A 32 35.76 5.52 -16.39
N GLY A 33 34.67 5.20 -15.69
CA GLY A 33 33.59 4.36 -16.18
C GLY A 33 32.74 5.03 -17.23
N LEU A 34 31.89 5.97 -16.81
CA LEU A 34 30.86 6.56 -17.65
C LEU A 34 31.42 7.43 -18.77
N LEU A 35 32.47 8.21 -18.52
CA LEU A 35 33.04 9.12 -19.53
C LEU A 35 34.09 8.46 -20.44
N GLU A 36 35.01 7.67 -19.88
CA GLU A 36 36.12 7.08 -20.64
C GLU A 36 35.93 5.60 -21.03
N GLY A 37 34.93 4.90 -20.50
CA GLY A 37 34.69 3.48 -20.75
C GLY A 37 35.74 2.54 -20.14
N LYS A 38 36.47 2.99 -19.11
CA LYS A 38 37.64 2.30 -18.49
C LYS A 38 37.50 2.06 -16.98
N GLY A 39 36.30 2.16 -16.42
CA GLY A 39 36.06 1.92 -14.99
C GLY A 39 36.26 0.46 -14.59
N LEU A 40 36.26 0.17 -13.28
CA LEU A 40 36.37 -1.19 -12.75
C LEU A 40 35.29 -2.13 -13.29
N LEU A 41 34.09 -1.62 -13.52
CA LEU A 41 32.99 -2.38 -14.10
C LEU A 41 33.15 -2.62 -15.62
N ASN A 42 33.80 -1.72 -16.37
CA ASN A 42 34.15 -1.99 -17.78
C ASN A 42 35.23 -3.07 -17.88
N LEU A 43 36.15 -3.12 -16.92
CA LEU A 43 37.15 -4.19 -16.83
C LEU A 43 36.49 -5.57 -16.72
N ILE A 44 35.35 -5.68 -16.03
CA ILE A 44 34.59 -6.92 -15.95
C ILE A 44 34.05 -7.31 -17.34
N ASP A 45 33.53 -6.36 -18.11
CA ASP A 45 33.07 -6.63 -19.48
C ASP A 45 34.23 -7.12 -20.37
N ILE A 46 35.40 -6.48 -20.28
CA ILE A 46 36.61 -6.90 -20.98
C ILE A 46 37.02 -8.33 -20.58
N ILE A 47 36.95 -8.67 -19.29
CA ILE A 47 37.27 -10.01 -18.78
C ILE A 47 36.27 -11.07 -19.27
N VAL A 48 35.00 -10.69 -19.43
CA VAL A 48 33.92 -11.57 -19.93
C VAL A 48 33.87 -11.60 -21.48
N GLY A 49 34.82 -10.94 -22.16
CA GLY A 49 34.99 -11.00 -23.61
C GLY A 49 34.23 -9.94 -24.40
N GLY A 50 33.85 -8.82 -23.77
CA GLY A 50 33.18 -7.68 -24.41
C GLY A 50 31.76 -7.97 -24.88
N GLY A 51 31.10 -8.93 -24.25
CA GLY A 51 29.77 -9.41 -24.64
C GLY A 51 28.62 -8.87 -23.77
N LEU A 52 28.90 -8.04 -22.76
CA LEU A 52 27.83 -7.42 -21.98
C LEU A 52 27.18 -6.30 -22.81
N PRO A 53 25.85 -6.12 -22.72
CA PRO A 53 25.22 -4.94 -23.30
C PRO A 53 25.86 -3.69 -22.72
N GLU A 54 26.26 -2.75 -23.58
CA GLU A 54 26.81 -1.45 -23.16
C GLU A 54 25.89 -0.77 -22.14
N ASP A 55 24.58 -0.95 -22.34
CA ASP A 55 23.50 -0.52 -21.45
C ASP A 55 23.57 -1.04 -20.01
N LEU A 56 24.02 -2.28 -19.82
CA LEU A 56 24.17 -2.86 -18.49
C LEU A 56 25.37 -2.24 -17.75
N VAL A 57 26.46 -1.98 -18.47
CA VAL A 57 27.71 -1.51 -17.89
C VAL A 57 27.55 -0.09 -17.35
N TRP A 58 26.98 0.84 -18.14
CA TRP A 58 26.75 2.20 -17.64
C TRP A 58 25.67 2.24 -16.55
N LEU A 59 24.66 1.36 -16.57
CA LEU A 59 23.65 1.28 -15.50
C LEU A 59 24.27 0.85 -14.17
N LEU A 60 25.15 -0.17 -14.18
CA LEU A 60 25.86 -0.58 -12.97
C LEU A 60 26.77 0.52 -12.43
N GLN A 61 27.38 1.33 -13.30
CA GLN A 61 28.19 2.49 -12.90
C GLN A 61 27.35 3.61 -12.29
N ILE A 62 26.15 3.88 -12.81
CA ILE A 62 25.19 4.80 -12.16
C ILE A 62 24.90 4.31 -10.73
N VAL A 63 24.63 3.02 -10.56
CA VAL A 63 24.37 2.44 -9.24
C VAL A 63 25.58 2.58 -8.34
N GLU A 64 26.78 2.26 -8.82
CA GLU A 64 28.03 2.42 -8.07
C GLU A 64 28.22 3.86 -7.59
N SER A 65 28.02 4.83 -8.49
CA SER A 65 28.20 6.25 -8.17
C SER A 65 27.17 6.77 -7.16
N ILE A 66 25.90 6.38 -7.29
CA ILE A 66 24.85 6.74 -6.32
C ILE A 66 25.14 6.09 -4.96
N VAL A 67 25.55 4.82 -4.93
CA VAL A 67 25.92 4.10 -3.71
C VAL A 67 27.14 4.75 -3.05
N ALA A 68 28.12 5.21 -3.82
CA ALA A 68 29.26 5.97 -3.32
C ALA A 68 28.81 7.28 -2.65
N GLY A 69 27.87 8.02 -3.25
CA GLY A 69 27.25 9.19 -2.65
C GLY A 69 26.58 8.88 -1.30
N PHE A 70 25.79 7.81 -1.23
CA PHE A 70 25.18 7.36 0.03
C PHE A 70 26.21 6.90 1.07
N ALA A 71 27.31 6.28 0.64
CA ALA A 71 28.39 5.86 1.52
C ALA A 71 29.06 7.08 2.19
N ILE A 72 29.27 8.18 1.46
CA ILE A 72 29.76 9.45 2.00
C ILE A 72 28.80 10.01 3.05
N VAL A 73 27.50 10.05 2.75
CA VAL A 73 26.48 10.50 3.71
C VAL A 73 26.53 9.64 4.98
N LYS A 74 26.66 8.32 4.83
CA LYS A 74 26.75 7.41 5.98
C LYS A 74 27.99 7.64 6.84
N VAL A 75 29.13 8.02 6.25
CA VAL A 75 30.32 8.42 7.02
C VAL A 75 30.06 9.67 7.88
N LEU A 76 29.29 10.64 7.37
CA LEU A 76 28.89 11.82 8.15
C LEU A 76 28.01 11.46 9.36
N PHE A 77 27.19 10.43 9.23
CA PHE A 77 26.35 9.93 10.32
C PHE A 77 27.13 9.09 11.34
N ASP A 78 27.96 8.15 10.89
CA ASP A 78 28.58 7.16 11.78
C ASP A 78 29.85 7.70 12.47
N ASP A 79 30.70 8.42 11.72
CA ASP A 79 32.10 8.62 12.09
C ASP A 79 32.43 10.07 12.49
N VAL A 80 31.60 11.06 12.12
CA VAL A 80 31.82 12.47 12.47
C VAL A 80 31.26 12.78 13.86
N GLN A 81 32.03 13.48 14.70
CA GLN A 81 31.59 13.85 16.05
C GLN A 81 30.42 14.84 16.02
N PRO A 82 29.49 14.80 17.01
CA PRO A 82 28.39 15.76 17.11
C PRO A 82 28.89 17.21 17.16
N SER A 83 28.73 17.93 16.06
CA SER A 83 29.07 19.35 15.94
C SER A 83 27.99 20.08 15.15
N PRO A 84 27.89 21.42 15.25
CA PRO A 84 26.99 22.20 14.40
C PRO A 84 27.27 21.95 12.91
N ALA A 85 28.55 21.84 12.53
CA ALA A 85 29.00 21.55 11.17
C ALA A 85 28.53 20.17 10.67
N ARG A 86 28.59 19.12 11.52
CA ARG A 86 28.02 17.81 11.21
C ARG A 86 26.51 17.90 11.01
N THR A 87 25.83 18.62 11.88
CA THR A 87 24.36 18.78 11.82
C THR A 87 23.95 19.47 10.53
N THR A 88 24.66 20.53 10.12
CA THR A 88 24.43 21.20 8.83
C THR A 88 24.76 20.31 7.65
N ALA A 89 25.85 19.53 7.70
CA ALA A 89 26.21 18.60 6.63
C ALA A 89 25.17 17.47 6.48
N ILE A 90 24.66 16.93 7.59
CA ILE A 90 23.55 15.96 7.58
C ILE A 90 22.29 16.59 6.97
N PHE A 91 21.96 17.83 7.34
CA PHE A 91 20.80 18.53 6.79
C PHE A 91 20.94 18.81 5.28
N LEU A 92 22.15 19.10 4.81
CA LEU A 92 22.45 19.31 3.38
C LEU A 92 22.66 18.01 2.59
N SER A 93 22.70 16.85 3.25
CA SER A 93 22.96 15.57 2.58
C SER A 93 21.96 15.19 1.47
N PRO A 94 20.66 15.53 1.52
CA PRO A 94 19.76 15.26 0.40
C PRO A 94 20.10 16.09 -0.84
N LEU A 95 20.50 17.35 -0.66
CA LEU A 95 20.93 18.22 -1.75
C LEU A 95 22.25 17.71 -2.35
N PHE A 96 23.17 17.26 -1.51
CA PHE A 96 24.40 16.60 -1.95
C PHE A 96 24.11 15.37 -2.82
N LEU A 97 23.16 14.51 -2.42
CA LEU A 97 22.77 13.35 -3.22
C LEU A 97 22.12 13.73 -4.55
N LEU A 98 21.34 14.81 -4.61
CA LEU A 98 20.81 15.32 -5.88
C LEU A 98 21.93 15.81 -6.81
N VAL A 99 22.95 16.47 -6.26
CA VAL A 99 24.14 16.88 -7.04
C VAL A 99 24.90 15.67 -7.55
N VAL A 100 25.08 14.64 -6.73
CA VAL A 100 25.68 13.35 -7.14
C VAL A 100 24.89 12.76 -8.31
N VAL A 101 23.56 12.64 -8.20
CA VAL A 101 22.70 12.13 -9.28
C VAL A 101 22.81 12.98 -10.54
N PHE A 102 22.82 14.31 -10.41
CA PHE A 102 22.96 15.21 -11.54
C PHE A 102 24.30 15.01 -12.27
N ILE A 103 25.41 14.96 -11.53
CA ILE A 103 26.74 14.70 -12.09
C ILE A 103 26.76 13.35 -12.81
N THR A 104 26.18 12.31 -12.19
CA THR A 104 26.11 10.98 -12.84
C THR A 104 25.35 11.00 -14.14
N LEU A 105 24.19 11.67 -14.19
CA LEU A 105 23.38 11.75 -15.41
C LEU A 105 24.09 12.55 -16.50
N ASP A 106 24.77 13.65 -16.14
CA ASP A 106 25.57 14.43 -17.09
C ASP A 106 26.73 13.60 -17.65
N SER A 107 27.44 12.86 -16.79
CA SER A 107 28.53 11.96 -17.21
C SER A 107 28.06 10.83 -18.12
N VAL A 108 26.91 10.21 -17.82
CA VAL A 108 26.32 9.15 -18.69
C VAL A 108 26.01 9.71 -20.07
N LEU A 109 25.30 10.85 -20.14
CA LEU A 109 24.88 11.42 -21.41
C LEU A 109 26.06 11.93 -22.23
N GLN A 110 27.11 12.47 -21.58
CA GLN A 110 28.36 12.83 -22.25
C GLN A 110 29.09 11.60 -22.78
N GLY A 111 29.20 10.53 -21.99
CA GLY A 111 29.83 9.28 -22.41
C GLY A 111 29.10 8.59 -23.57
N LEU A 112 27.78 8.73 -23.64
CA LEU A 112 26.94 8.25 -24.74
C LEU A 112 26.87 9.23 -25.93
N GLU A 113 27.56 10.37 -25.87
CA GLU A 113 27.50 11.45 -26.87
C GLU A 113 26.07 11.97 -27.17
N THR A 114 25.14 11.79 -26.23
CA THR A 114 23.73 12.18 -26.34
C THR A 114 23.45 13.44 -25.52
N LYS A 115 22.27 14.04 -25.74
CA LYS A 115 21.84 15.26 -25.03
C LYS A 115 20.43 15.11 -24.49
N ALA A 116 20.22 15.58 -23.27
CA ALA A 116 18.90 15.61 -22.63
C ALA A 116 18.60 17.00 -22.08
N THR A 117 17.33 17.39 -22.14
CA THR A 117 16.87 18.65 -21.55
C THR A 117 15.84 18.35 -20.47
N VAL A 118 16.17 18.71 -19.24
CA VAL A 118 15.28 18.55 -18.08
C VAL A 118 14.75 19.92 -17.71
N THR A 119 13.43 20.06 -17.58
CA THR A 119 12.82 21.32 -17.13
C THR A 119 12.16 21.11 -15.77
N LEU A 120 12.59 21.90 -14.80
CA LEU A 120 12.11 21.89 -13.43
C LEU A 120 11.31 23.17 -13.18
N ASP A 121 10.01 23.02 -12.97
CA ASP A 121 9.12 24.11 -12.59
C ASP A 121 8.92 24.06 -11.06
N LEU A 122 9.43 25.06 -10.35
CA LEU A 122 9.47 25.05 -8.87
C LEU A 122 8.06 25.01 -8.28
N VAL A 123 7.12 25.77 -8.84
CA VAL A 123 5.75 25.82 -8.37
C VAL A 123 5.02 24.52 -8.69
N SER A 124 5.24 23.95 -9.88
CA SER A 124 4.70 22.63 -10.25
C SER A 124 5.21 21.53 -9.33
N ILE A 125 6.52 21.51 -9.02
CA ILE A 125 7.11 20.54 -8.09
C ILE A 125 6.51 20.72 -6.69
N GLY A 126 6.39 21.96 -6.20
CA GLY A 126 5.81 22.24 -4.89
C GLY A 126 4.35 21.80 -4.76
N THR A 127 3.52 22.11 -5.75
CA THR A 127 2.09 21.76 -5.76
C THR A 127 1.87 20.25 -5.95
N ASN A 128 2.64 19.59 -6.83
CA ASN A 128 2.63 18.14 -6.97
C ASN A 128 3.12 17.44 -5.70
N THR A 129 4.13 18.00 -5.02
CA THR A 129 4.62 17.50 -3.73
C THR A 129 3.49 17.47 -2.71
N LEU A 130 2.74 18.56 -2.57
CA LEU A 130 1.60 18.64 -1.64
C LEU A 130 0.51 17.62 -1.99
N THR A 131 0.19 17.46 -3.27
CA THR A 131 -0.83 16.51 -3.75
C THR A 131 -0.46 15.06 -3.42
N TRP A 132 0.77 14.63 -3.74
CA TRP A 132 1.23 13.28 -3.42
C TRP A 132 1.45 13.08 -1.92
N ALA A 133 2.01 14.08 -1.23
CA ALA A 133 2.21 14.02 0.21
C ALA A 133 0.89 13.84 0.96
N SER A 134 -0.14 14.61 0.64
CA SER A 134 -1.46 14.48 1.27
C SER A 134 -2.10 13.11 1.02
N THR A 135 -2.01 12.60 -0.21
CA THR A 135 -2.51 11.26 -0.55
C THR A 135 -1.87 10.17 0.31
N TYR A 136 -0.53 10.15 0.40
CA TYR A 136 0.18 9.18 1.23
C TYR A 136 -0.06 9.41 2.72
N LEU A 137 -0.17 10.67 3.15
CA LEU A 137 -0.38 11.05 4.55
C LEU A 137 -1.71 10.53 5.09
N ALA A 138 -2.78 10.54 4.29
CA ALA A 138 -4.10 10.08 4.71
C ALA A 138 -4.13 8.59 5.08
N ILE A 139 -3.41 7.75 4.33
CA ILE A 139 -3.23 6.32 4.66
C ILE A 139 -2.21 6.16 5.79
N ALA A 140 -1.07 6.87 5.70
CA ALA A 140 0.03 6.76 6.65
C ALA A 140 -0.39 7.12 8.09
N ILE A 141 -1.27 8.10 8.27
CA ILE A 141 -1.77 8.47 9.61
C ILE A 141 -2.72 7.42 10.18
N GLY A 142 -3.58 6.86 9.35
CA GLY A 142 -4.43 5.75 9.75
C GLY A 142 -3.59 4.57 10.25
N LEU A 143 -2.59 4.18 9.47
CA LEU A 143 -1.60 3.17 9.85
C LEU A 143 -0.84 3.57 11.12
N THR A 144 -0.34 4.81 11.23
CA THR A 144 0.38 5.32 12.41
C THR A 144 -0.45 5.19 13.68
N LEU A 145 -1.75 5.49 13.61
CA LEU A 145 -2.66 5.38 14.73
C LEU A 145 -2.90 3.91 15.13
N THR A 146 -3.10 3.03 14.15
CA THR A 146 -3.23 1.58 14.41
C THR A 146 -1.95 0.99 15.00
N TYR A 147 -0.77 1.32 14.48
CA TYR A 147 0.51 0.87 15.03
C TYR A 147 0.71 1.35 16.47
N LYS A 148 0.40 2.63 16.74
CA LYS A 148 0.59 3.22 18.07
C LYS A 148 -0.28 2.55 19.12
N VAL A 149 -1.56 2.30 18.82
CA VAL A 149 -2.53 1.79 19.82
C VAL A 149 -2.63 0.26 19.81
N GLN A 150 -2.55 -0.37 18.64
CA GLN A 150 -2.80 -1.80 18.45
C GLN A 150 -1.53 -2.63 18.19
N ARG A 151 -0.38 -2.01 17.89
CA ARG A 151 0.93 -2.65 17.74
C ARG A 151 1.05 -3.70 16.62
N TYR A 152 0.35 -3.51 15.50
CA TYR A 152 0.55 -4.32 14.29
C TYR A 152 0.37 -3.48 13.01
N GLY A 153 0.89 -3.97 11.89
CA GLY A 153 0.68 -3.37 10.57
C GLY A 153 -0.67 -3.74 9.97
N ASN A 154 -1.54 -2.74 9.78
CA ASN A 154 -2.87 -2.94 9.23
C ASN A 154 -2.86 -2.83 7.69
N PHE A 155 -2.68 -3.94 6.97
CA PHE A 155 -2.73 -3.97 5.50
C PHE A 155 -4.11 -3.64 4.93
N ALA A 156 -5.19 -3.75 5.72
CA ALA A 156 -6.53 -3.31 5.29
C ALA A 156 -6.68 -1.78 5.25
N GLN A 157 -5.69 -0.99 5.70
CA GLN A 157 -5.84 0.46 5.82
C GLN A 157 -6.14 1.13 4.47
N SER A 158 -5.48 0.69 3.39
CA SER A 158 -5.78 1.19 2.05
C SER A 158 -7.18 0.85 1.59
N GLU A 159 -7.78 -0.23 2.06
CA GLU A 159 -9.16 -0.56 1.68
C GLU A 159 -10.17 0.38 2.33
N PHE A 160 -9.86 0.99 3.49
CA PHE A 160 -10.68 2.10 4.00
C PHE A 160 -10.59 3.34 3.11
N PHE A 161 -9.42 3.59 2.53
CA PHE A 161 -9.23 4.63 1.51
C PHE A 161 -10.03 4.29 0.24
N MET A 162 -10.04 3.03 -0.20
CA MET A 162 -10.90 2.56 -1.29
C MET A 162 -12.39 2.76 -0.99
N ILE A 163 -12.87 2.35 0.18
CA ILE A 163 -14.28 2.55 0.57
C ILE A 163 -14.63 4.04 0.51
N GLY A 164 -13.72 4.93 0.94
CA GLY A 164 -13.88 6.38 0.80
C GLY A 164 -14.08 6.85 -0.65
N MET A 165 -13.28 6.32 -1.59
CA MET A 165 -13.44 6.61 -3.02
C MET A 165 -14.83 6.20 -3.51
N TYR A 166 -15.24 4.96 -3.25
CA TYR A 166 -16.54 4.45 -3.73
C TYR A 166 -17.74 5.04 -3.01
N LEU A 167 -17.64 5.40 -1.72
CA LEU A 167 -18.70 6.11 -1.02
C LEU A 167 -19.01 7.46 -1.70
N ALA A 168 -18.01 8.11 -2.27
CA ALA A 168 -18.23 9.36 -3.01
C ALA A 168 -19.17 9.15 -4.21
N ILE A 169 -18.95 8.09 -4.99
CA ILE A 169 -19.84 7.73 -6.10
C ILE A 169 -21.21 7.27 -5.61
N VAL A 170 -21.26 6.46 -4.56
CA VAL A 170 -22.54 5.99 -3.99
C VAL A 170 -23.43 7.14 -3.59
N MET A 171 -22.84 8.20 -3.05
CA MET A 171 -23.59 9.39 -2.69
C MET A 171 -24.03 10.20 -3.91
N LEU A 172 -23.19 10.35 -4.94
CA LEU A 172 -23.58 11.01 -6.20
C LEU A 172 -24.71 10.30 -6.94
N TRP A 173 -24.66 8.96 -6.99
CA TRP A 173 -25.69 8.14 -7.65
C TRP A 173 -26.97 7.98 -6.83
N SER A 174 -27.03 8.57 -5.64
CA SER A 174 -28.26 8.59 -4.85
C SER A 174 -29.26 9.57 -5.46
N ASP A 175 -30.55 9.22 -5.44
CA ASP A 175 -31.60 10.05 -6.04
C ASP A 175 -31.70 11.44 -5.40
N TYR A 176 -31.24 11.59 -4.16
CA TYR A 176 -31.23 12.86 -3.45
C TYR A 176 -30.17 13.84 -3.98
N PHE A 177 -28.95 13.39 -4.31
CA PHE A 177 -27.88 14.29 -4.77
C PHE A 177 -27.79 14.37 -6.31
N PHE A 178 -28.39 13.41 -7.02
CA PHE A 178 -28.31 13.33 -8.47
C PHE A 178 -28.72 14.62 -9.21
N PRO A 179 -29.81 15.34 -8.87
CA PRO A 179 -30.23 16.51 -9.64
C PRO A 179 -29.18 17.61 -9.67
N LEU A 180 -28.42 17.80 -8.59
CA LEU A 180 -27.36 18.80 -8.53
C LEU A 180 -26.05 18.29 -9.17
N TYR A 181 -25.81 16.98 -9.18
CA TYR A 181 -24.66 16.38 -9.87
C TYR A 181 -24.77 16.41 -11.40
N ASP A 182 -25.97 16.17 -11.94
CA ASP A 182 -26.25 16.14 -13.40
C ASP A 182 -26.54 17.54 -13.97
N ALA A 183 -26.38 18.59 -13.16
CA ALA A 183 -26.56 19.95 -13.59
C ALA A 183 -25.55 20.32 -14.72
N PRO A 184 -25.97 21.13 -15.71
CA PRO A 184 -25.08 21.59 -16.76
C PRO A 184 -24.04 22.56 -16.18
N ARG A 185 -22.89 22.65 -16.85
CA ARG A 185 -21.80 23.53 -16.44
C ARG A 185 -22.19 25.00 -16.55
N ASP A 186 -22.09 25.73 -15.46
CA ASP A 186 -22.45 27.14 -15.37
C ASP A 186 -21.27 28.08 -15.05
N GLY A 187 -20.08 27.55 -14.71
CA GLY A 187 -18.93 28.38 -14.36
C GLY A 187 -18.69 28.59 -12.86
N VAL A 188 -19.61 28.16 -11.99
CA VAL A 188 -19.61 28.42 -10.54
C VAL A 188 -19.52 27.10 -9.76
N MET A 189 -18.79 27.06 -8.64
CA MET A 189 -18.60 25.80 -7.90
C MET A 189 -19.64 25.61 -6.79
N ALA A 190 -20.32 24.46 -6.81
CA ALA A 190 -21.11 23.97 -5.69
C ALA A 190 -20.26 23.22 -4.64
N TRP A 191 -20.46 23.49 -3.35
CA TRP A 191 -19.69 22.95 -2.24
C TRP A 191 -20.45 21.99 -1.33
N SER A 192 -21.78 22.08 -1.26
CA SER A 192 -22.63 21.28 -0.37
C SER A 192 -22.45 19.78 -0.59
N ILE A 193 -22.47 19.31 -1.84
CA ILE A 193 -22.23 17.91 -2.21
C ILE A 193 -20.89 17.45 -1.65
N LEU A 194 -19.82 18.21 -1.91
CA LEU A 194 -18.48 17.86 -1.45
C LEU A 194 -18.42 17.77 0.08
N ILE A 195 -19.00 18.74 0.81
CA ILE A 195 -19.01 18.76 2.28
C ILE A 195 -19.76 17.57 2.87
N TRP A 196 -20.94 17.25 2.33
CA TRP A 196 -21.75 16.12 2.78
C TRP A 196 -21.04 14.79 2.52
N ILE A 197 -20.46 14.63 1.33
CA ILE A 197 -19.73 13.42 0.97
C ILE A 197 -18.48 13.25 1.84
N LEU A 198 -17.70 14.31 2.10
CA LEU A 198 -16.52 14.22 2.98
C LEU A 198 -16.91 13.81 4.40
N THR A 199 -18.01 14.35 4.90
CA THR A 199 -18.54 14.03 6.24
C THR A 199 -19.03 12.58 6.30
N ALA A 200 -19.80 12.14 5.30
CA ALA A 200 -20.29 10.78 5.20
C ALA A 200 -19.13 9.78 5.02
N ALA A 201 -18.15 10.10 4.18
CA ALA A 201 -16.96 9.30 3.98
C ALA A 201 -16.22 9.09 5.31
N PHE A 202 -15.98 10.14 6.09
CA PHE A 202 -15.35 10.02 7.41
C PHE A 202 -16.15 9.15 8.38
N ILE A 203 -17.47 9.38 8.49
CA ILE A 203 -18.32 8.67 9.45
C ILE A 203 -18.51 7.21 9.06
N LEU A 204 -18.88 6.93 7.82
CA LEU A 204 -19.23 5.59 7.34
C LEU A 204 -17.99 4.69 7.25
N THR A 205 -16.85 5.21 6.78
CA THR A 205 -15.60 4.43 6.82
C THR A 205 -15.12 4.21 8.25
N GLY A 206 -15.31 5.20 9.15
CA GLY A 206 -15.07 5.03 10.58
C GLY A 206 -15.93 3.92 11.19
N ILE A 207 -17.22 3.85 10.84
CA ILE A 207 -18.13 2.77 11.26
C ILE A 207 -17.68 1.43 10.70
N ALA A 208 -17.26 1.37 9.43
CA ALA A 208 -16.70 0.15 8.83
C ALA A 208 -15.45 -0.33 9.61
N GLY A 209 -14.59 0.60 10.04
CA GLY A 209 -13.45 0.30 10.91
C GLY A 209 -13.87 -0.31 12.26
N ILE A 210 -14.93 0.21 12.88
CA ILE A 210 -15.51 -0.36 14.12
C ILE A 210 -16.06 -1.77 13.89
N ILE A 211 -16.80 -1.98 12.80
CA ILE A 211 -17.41 -3.27 12.45
C ILE A 211 -16.31 -4.33 12.31
N ILE A 212 -15.28 -4.04 11.53
CA ILE A 212 -14.16 -4.95 11.29
C ILE A 212 -13.40 -5.25 12.58
N ASP A 213 -13.13 -4.22 13.39
CA ASP A 213 -12.45 -4.41 14.66
C ASP A 213 -13.22 -5.34 15.60
N ARG A 214 -14.55 -5.19 15.68
CA ARG A 214 -15.41 -6.06 16.50
C ARG A 214 -15.51 -7.48 15.98
N LEU A 215 -15.77 -7.65 14.69
CA LEU A 215 -16.03 -8.97 14.09
C LEU A 215 -14.76 -9.82 13.96
N VAL A 216 -13.61 -9.17 13.73
CA VAL A 216 -12.36 -9.86 13.40
C VAL A 216 -11.28 -9.61 14.44
N TYR A 217 -10.77 -8.38 14.56
CA TYR A 217 -9.54 -8.12 15.32
C TYR A 217 -9.68 -8.36 16.82
N LYS A 218 -10.84 -8.06 17.39
CA LYS A 218 -11.13 -8.33 18.80
C LYS A 218 -10.92 -9.79 19.16
N GLY A 219 -11.41 -10.72 18.33
CA GLY A 219 -11.26 -12.15 18.58
C GLY A 219 -9.79 -12.61 18.59
N PHE A 220 -8.95 -12.01 17.75
CA PHE A 220 -7.50 -12.28 17.74
C PHE A 220 -6.79 -11.69 18.96
N ARG A 221 -7.19 -10.50 19.41
CA ARG A 221 -6.64 -9.88 20.63
C ARG A 221 -6.98 -10.66 21.89
N GLU A 222 -8.22 -11.13 22.02
CA GLU A 222 -8.66 -11.96 23.15
C GLU A 222 -7.85 -13.27 23.22
N LYS A 223 -7.42 -13.81 22.07
CA LYS A 223 -6.55 -14.99 21.99
C LYS A 223 -5.05 -14.69 22.13
N LYS A 224 -4.67 -13.43 22.39
CA LYS A 224 -3.26 -12.97 22.46
C LYS A 224 -2.45 -13.38 21.22
N ALA A 225 -3.06 -13.26 20.04
CA ALA A 225 -2.38 -13.53 18.78
C ALA A 225 -1.14 -12.64 18.62
N THR A 226 -0.09 -13.15 17.98
CA THR A 226 1.12 -12.36 17.70
C THR A 226 0.81 -11.22 16.72
N PRO A 227 1.58 -10.13 16.74
CA PRO A 227 1.42 -9.04 15.77
C PRO A 227 1.44 -9.50 14.30
N GLN A 228 2.22 -10.54 14.01
CA GLN A 228 2.33 -11.16 12.70
C GLN A 228 0.99 -11.78 12.25
N VAL A 229 0.32 -12.53 13.13
CA VAL A 229 -1.00 -13.10 12.86
C VAL A 229 -2.04 -12.00 12.66
N MET A 230 -1.98 -10.91 13.43
CA MET A 230 -2.88 -9.76 13.25
C MET A 230 -2.66 -9.06 11.90
N MET A 231 -1.41 -8.91 11.49
CA MET A 231 -1.02 -8.36 10.20
C MET A 231 -1.53 -9.22 9.04
N ILE A 232 -1.39 -10.54 9.13
CA ILE A 232 -1.94 -11.48 8.15
C ILE A 232 -3.48 -11.44 8.12
N ALA A 233 -4.14 -11.37 9.27
CA ALA A 233 -5.60 -11.23 9.33
C ALA A 233 -6.07 -9.96 8.64
N SER A 234 -5.33 -8.85 8.77
CA SER A 234 -5.66 -7.60 8.06
C SER A 234 -5.58 -7.73 6.55
N LEU A 235 -4.67 -8.55 6.03
CA LEU A 235 -4.59 -8.86 4.60
C LEU A 235 -5.80 -9.66 4.13
N GLY A 236 -6.26 -10.64 4.92
CA GLY A 236 -7.51 -11.37 4.63
C GLY A 236 -8.73 -10.45 4.58
N ILE A 237 -8.82 -9.48 5.50
CA ILE A 237 -9.85 -8.43 5.45
C ILE A 237 -9.70 -7.58 4.18
N ALA A 238 -8.47 -7.23 3.81
CA ALA A 238 -8.24 -6.40 2.62
C ALA A 238 -8.78 -7.07 1.35
N LEU A 239 -8.53 -8.37 1.19
CA LEU A 239 -9.07 -9.17 0.08
C LEU A 239 -10.60 -9.21 0.08
N ILE A 240 -11.22 -9.36 1.25
CA ILE A 240 -12.69 -9.35 1.41
C ILE A 240 -13.27 -8.01 0.97
N LEU A 241 -12.75 -6.90 1.50
CA LEU A 241 -13.26 -5.57 1.20
C LEU A 241 -13.12 -5.24 -0.29
N ARG A 242 -11.96 -5.53 -0.87
CA ARG A 242 -11.71 -5.30 -2.29
C ARG A 242 -12.63 -6.14 -3.18
N ALA A 243 -12.80 -7.42 -2.84
CA ALA A 243 -13.68 -8.30 -3.58
C ALA A 243 -15.14 -7.83 -3.52
N ILE A 244 -15.63 -7.40 -2.36
CA ILE A 244 -16.99 -6.84 -2.23
C ILE A 244 -17.16 -5.62 -3.14
N THR A 245 -16.18 -4.72 -3.18
CA THR A 245 -16.23 -3.54 -4.06
C THR A 245 -16.21 -3.93 -5.54
N TYR A 246 -15.35 -4.87 -5.94
CA TYR A 246 -15.33 -5.38 -7.32
C TYR A 246 -16.64 -6.05 -7.73
N ILE A 247 -17.22 -6.88 -6.86
CA ILE A 247 -18.51 -7.53 -7.11
C ILE A 247 -19.62 -6.48 -7.29
N ARG A 248 -19.56 -5.37 -6.55
CA ARG A 248 -20.60 -4.31 -6.63
C ARG A 248 -20.42 -3.35 -7.81
N PHE A 249 -19.19 -2.90 -8.10
CA PHE A 249 -18.92 -1.80 -9.04
C PHE A 249 -18.12 -2.24 -10.28
N GLY A 250 -17.74 -3.51 -10.36
CA GLY A 250 -16.95 -4.07 -11.46
C GLY A 250 -15.48 -3.62 -11.48
N ALA A 251 -14.81 -3.98 -12.57
CA ALA A 251 -13.42 -3.59 -12.86
C ALA A 251 -13.28 -2.18 -13.46
N GLY A 252 -14.42 -1.53 -13.72
CA GLY A 252 -14.51 -0.24 -14.38
C GLY A 252 -13.67 0.82 -13.69
N ARG A 253 -13.24 1.81 -14.46
CA ARG A 253 -12.57 2.98 -13.92
C ARG A 253 -13.59 4.09 -13.76
N ASN A 254 -13.84 4.47 -12.52
CA ASN A 254 -14.78 5.53 -12.21
C ASN A 254 -14.04 6.80 -11.82
N MET A 255 -14.77 7.91 -11.76
CA MET A 255 -14.25 9.20 -11.35
C MET A 255 -15.29 9.91 -10.48
N PHE A 256 -14.83 10.60 -9.44
CA PHE A 256 -15.70 11.39 -8.58
C PHE A 256 -15.63 12.85 -9.02
N GLU A 257 -16.77 13.45 -9.32
CA GLU A 257 -16.89 14.86 -9.67
C GLU A 257 -18.07 15.39 -8.85
N PRO A 258 -17.85 16.23 -7.82
CA PRO A 258 -18.96 16.70 -6.99
C PRO A 258 -20.06 17.39 -7.81
N ASP A 259 -19.61 18.13 -8.81
CA ASP A 259 -20.41 18.86 -9.79
C ASP A 259 -19.54 19.05 -11.05
N ALA A 260 -20.16 19.22 -12.22
CA ALA A 260 -19.51 19.24 -13.52
C ALA A 260 -18.51 20.40 -13.69
N ASP A 261 -18.69 21.47 -12.91
CA ASP A 261 -17.87 22.68 -12.96
C ASP A 261 -16.49 22.51 -12.31
N TRP A 262 -16.35 21.61 -11.33
CA TRP A 262 -15.09 21.37 -10.59
C TRP A 262 -13.87 21.05 -11.46
N ARG A 263 -14.09 20.61 -12.69
CA ARG A 263 -13.04 20.19 -13.63
C ARG A 263 -12.92 21.06 -14.87
N MET A 264 -13.55 22.24 -14.87
CA MET A 264 -13.38 23.15 -16.00
C MET A 264 -11.94 23.67 -16.11
N PRO A 265 -11.38 23.78 -17.33
CA PRO A 265 -9.99 24.20 -17.52
C PRO A 265 -9.66 25.64 -17.11
N ASN A 266 -10.67 26.50 -16.97
CA ASN A 266 -10.58 27.89 -16.51
C ASN A 266 -10.48 28.00 -14.98
N LEU A 267 -10.99 27.03 -14.21
CA LEU A 267 -10.94 27.04 -12.75
C LEU A 267 -9.57 26.60 -12.20
N ARG A 268 -8.62 27.53 -12.22
CA ARG A 268 -7.23 27.31 -11.83
C ARG A 268 -6.62 28.52 -11.13
N TRP A 269 -5.65 28.26 -10.25
CA TRP A 269 -4.76 29.29 -9.76
C TRP A 269 -3.59 29.43 -10.74
N GLU A 270 -3.36 30.65 -11.22
CA GLU A 270 -2.22 30.97 -12.06
C GLU A 270 -1.11 31.54 -11.17
N PHE A 271 -0.14 30.70 -10.83
CA PHE A 271 0.97 31.11 -9.99
C PHE A 271 2.17 31.50 -10.87
N PRO A 272 2.76 32.70 -10.70
CA PRO A 272 4.01 33.03 -11.36
C PRO A 272 5.09 32.05 -10.89
N THR A 273 5.85 31.49 -11.83
CA THR A 273 6.84 30.46 -11.57
C THR A 273 8.19 30.79 -12.18
N THR A 274 9.23 30.23 -11.58
CA THR A 274 10.57 30.20 -12.14
C THR A 274 10.85 28.79 -12.64
N LYS A 275 11.32 28.69 -13.89
CA LYS A 275 11.66 27.42 -14.53
C LYS A 275 13.18 27.32 -14.62
N ILE A 276 13.71 26.18 -14.15
CA ILE A 276 15.12 25.82 -14.29
C ILE A 276 15.21 24.77 -15.37
N ARG A 277 15.89 25.10 -16.47
CA ARG A 277 16.21 24.16 -17.54
C ARG A 277 17.65 23.72 -17.42
N LEU A 278 17.83 22.40 -17.37
CA LEU A 278 19.13 21.75 -17.26
C LEU A 278 19.41 21.05 -18.59
N ASN A 279 20.45 21.49 -19.28
CA ASN A 279 20.92 20.86 -20.51
C ASN A 279 22.06 19.90 -20.15
N LEU A 280 21.77 18.61 -20.19
CA LEU A 280 22.67 17.51 -19.81
C LEU A 280 23.31 16.88 -21.05
N GLY A 281 24.50 16.33 -20.89
CA GLY A 281 25.20 15.58 -21.94
C GLY A 281 26.01 16.46 -22.88
N ASN A 282 25.99 16.14 -24.17
CA ASN A 282 26.67 16.91 -25.20
C ASN A 282 25.99 18.27 -25.44
N ARG A 283 26.74 19.35 -25.19
CA ARG A 283 26.29 20.74 -25.28
C ARG A 283 26.84 21.49 -26.51
N SER A 284 27.70 20.87 -27.32
CA SER A 284 28.20 21.50 -28.54
C SER A 284 27.08 21.70 -29.57
N LEU A 285 27.22 22.75 -30.38
CA LEU A 285 26.35 23.01 -31.53
C LEU A 285 27.13 22.68 -32.81
N GLU A 286 26.44 22.17 -33.82
CA GLU A 286 27.00 21.95 -35.15
C GLU A 286 27.13 23.31 -35.89
N ASP A 287 28.12 23.43 -36.78
CA ASP A 287 28.37 24.66 -37.52
C ASP A 287 27.10 25.14 -38.28
N GLY A 288 26.68 26.37 -37.98
CA GLY A 288 25.48 26.98 -38.57
C GLY A 288 24.17 26.76 -37.79
N GLN A 289 24.17 25.98 -36.70
CA GLN A 289 23.03 25.88 -35.78
C GLN A 289 23.13 26.93 -34.67
N THR A 290 22.01 27.56 -34.34
CA THR A 290 21.93 28.50 -33.22
C THR A 290 20.95 28.00 -32.16
N TYR A 291 21.25 28.29 -30.90
CA TYR A 291 20.41 27.95 -29.75
C TYR A 291 19.78 29.21 -29.16
N THR A 292 18.45 29.26 -29.14
CA THR A 292 17.68 30.35 -28.52
C THR A 292 17.46 30.06 -27.04
N GLN A 293 18.08 30.87 -26.18
CA GLN A 293 17.85 30.82 -24.74
C GLN A 293 16.43 31.29 -24.40
N TYR A 294 15.94 30.84 -23.24
CA TYR A 294 14.62 31.25 -22.75
C TYR A 294 14.66 32.55 -21.94
N THR A 295 15.86 33.04 -21.64
CA THR A 295 16.10 34.38 -21.10
C THR A 295 16.01 35.41 -22.21
N CYS A 296 15.36 36.53 -21.90
CA CYS A 296 15.16 37.62 -22.84
C CYS A 296 16.10 38.78 -22.53
N GLU A 297 16.62 39.42 -23.56
CA GLU A 297 17.49 40.59 -23.50
C GLU A 297 16.86 41.73 -24.31
N GLN A 298 17.10 42.97 -23.90
CA GLN A 298 16.63 44.14 -24.62
C GLN A 298 17.52 44.39 -25.83
N THR A 299 17.00 44.14 -27.04
CA THR A 299 17.74 44.32 -28.30
C THR A 299 17.46 45.65 -28.99
N GLY A 300 16.46 46.41 -28.54
CA GLY A 300 16.13 47.71 -29.11
C GLY A 300 15.02 48.44 -28.35
N VAL A 301 14.58 49.57 -28.91
CA VAL A 301 13.40 50.32 -28.48
C VAL A 301 12.53 50.51 -29.71
N ASP A 302 11.24 50.22 -29.61
CA ASP A 302 10.31 50.39 -30.72
C ASP A 302 10.17 51.89 -31.05
N ALA A 303 10.39 52.23 -32.32
CA ALA A 303 10.44 53.61 -32.81
C ALA A 303 9.08 54.33 -32.73
N VAL A 304 7.97 53.59 -32.60
CA VAL A 304 6.61 54.14 -32.53
C VAL A 304 6.10 54.27 -31.10
N THR A 305 6.36 53.27 -30.25
CA THR A 305 5.80 53.17 -28.89
C THR A 305 6.77 53.60 -27.79
N GLY A 306 8.09 53.62 -28.06
CA GLY A 306 9.12 53.93 -27.07
C GLY A 306 9.37 52.80 -26.06
N GLU A 307 8.74 51.63 -26.25
CA GLU A 307 8.90 50.47 -25.38
C GLU A 307 10.12 49.62 -25.74
N PRO A 308 10.80 48.99 -24.76
CA PRO A 308 11.95 48.13 -25.01
C PRO A 308 11.53 46.85 -25.76
N ILE A 309 12.16 46.58 -26.91
CA ILE A 309 11.99 45.34 -27.66
C ILE A 309 12.83 44.26 -26.98
N LEU A 310 12.17 43.33 -26.30
CA LEU A 310 12.78 42.16 -25.68
C LEU A 310 12.82 41.01 -26.68
N THR A 311 14.00 40.47 -26.95
CA THR A 311 14.16 39.26 -27.78
C THR A 311 15.01 38.22 -27.06
N ARG A 312 14.94 36.96 -27.52
CA ARG A 312 15.66 35.85 -26.90
C ARG A 312 17.13 35.87 -27.28
N ILE A 313 18.00 35.58 -26.31
CA ILE A 313 19.45 35.49 -26.54
C ILE A 313 19.74 34.30 -27.47
N VAL A 314 20.40 34.56 -28.60
CA VAL A 314 20.82 33.54 -29.55
C VAL A 314 22.29 33.21 -29.31
N ASN A 315 22.61 31.95 -29.02
CA ASN A 315 23.98 31.47 -28.85
C ASN A 315 24.39 30.58 -30.02
N GLU A 316 25.54 30.85 -30.61
CA GLU A 316 26.10 30.11 -31.75
C GLU A 316 27.18 29.10 -31.34
N ALA A 317 27.71 29.20 -30.11
CA ALA A 317 28.85 28.39 -29.67
C ALA A 317 28.45 27.10 -28.95
N SER A 318 27.60 27.18 -27.92
CA SER A 318 27.19 26.01 -27.14
C SER A 318 25.90 26.26 -26.35
N ARG A 319 25.27 25.17 -25.92
CA ARG A 319 24.10 25.24 -25.03
C ARG A 319 24.55 25.49 -23.59
N PRO A 320 23.99 26.48 -22.88
CA PRO A 320 24.31 26.69 -21.46
C PRO A 320 23.90 25.48 -20.63
N ALA A 321 24.68 25.11 -19.61
CA ALA A 321 24.38 23.94 -18.78
C ALA A 321 23.10 24.11 -17.94
N VAL A 322 22.87 25.32 -17.45
CA VAL A 322 21.72 25.71 -16.64
C VAL A 322 21.15 27.02 -17.17
N GLU A 323 19.85 27.04 -17.40
CA GLU A 323 19.07 28.23 -17.74
C GLU A 323 17.99 28.43 -16.68
N ILE A 324 17.84 29.65 -16.19
CA ILE A 324 16.79 30.02 -15.26
C ILE A 324 15.98 31.12 -15.93
N TYR A 325 14.68 30.92 -16.08
CA TYR A 325 13.78 31.87 -16.72
C TYR A 325 12.42 31.91 -16.03
N ASP A 326 11.80 33.08 -16.06
CA ASP A 326 10.53 33.41 -15.39
C ASP A 326 9.53 34.09 -16.35
N VAL A 327 9.87 34.18 -17.64
CA VAL A 327 9.04 34.74 -18.71
C VAL A 327 8.61 33.67 -19.72
N ALA A 328 7.50 33.92 -20.41
CA ALA A 328 6.92 33.03 -21.40
C ALA A 328 7.63 33.11 -22.78
N THR A 329 6.99 32.57 -23.82
CA THR A 329 7.55 32.55 -25.18
C THR A 329 7.66 33.93 -25.83
N ASP A 330 6.79 34.85 -25.44
CA ASP A 330 6.68 36.21 -25.97
C ASP A 330 7.61 37.23 -25.29
N CYS A 331 8.42 36.80 -24.30
CA CYS A 331 9.31 37.66 -23.51
C CYS A 331 8.62 38.78 -22.70
N ILE A 332 7.28 38.83 -22.68
CA ILE A 332 6.50 39.89 -22.03
C ILE A 332 5.66 39.30 -20.89
N THR A 333 5.02 38.16 -21.11
CA THR A 333 4.18 37.53 -20.08
C THR A 333 5.04 36.74 -19.10
N GLN A 334 4.70 36.80 -17.80
CA GLN A 334 5.35 35.97 -16.80
C GLN A 334 5.00 34.49 -17.04
N ALA A 335 5.97 33.60 -16.85
CA ALA A 335 5.73 32.17 -16.88
C ALA A 335 4.82 31.81 -15.70
N THR A 336 3.63 31.30 -15.98
CA THR A 336 2.70 30.84 -14.95
C THR A 336 2.58 29.32 -14.94
N THR A 337 2.35 28.76 -13.76
CA THR A 337 1.95 27.37 -13.57
C THR A 337 0.47 27.33 -13.23
N ASN A 338 -0.28 26.61 -14.05
CA ASN A 338 -1.71 26.43 -13.91
C ASN A 338 -2.02 25.31 -12.92
N TYR A 339 -2.42 25.67 -11.70
CA TYR A 339 -2.81 24.72 -10.67
C TYR A 339 -4.32 24.66 -10.52
N ALA A 340 -4.94 23.57 -10.98
CA ALA A 340 -6.39 23.42 -10.96
C ALA A 340 -6.96 23.38 -9.52
N TYR A 341 -8.13 23.99 -9.31
CA TYR A 341 -8.76 24.09 -7.99
C TYR A 341 -8.97 22.73 -7.32
N TYR A 342 -9.53 21.76 -8.05
CA TYR A 342 -9.77 20.41 -7.53
C TYR A 342 -8.49 19.70 -7.05
N LYS A 343 -7.33 19.98 -7.65
CA LYS A 343 -6.04 19.43 -7.18
C LYS A 343 -5.58 20.07 -5.88
N GLY A 344 -5.85 21.36 -5.67
CA GLY A 344 -5.49 22.08 -4.45
C GLY A 344 -6.36 21.78 -3.24
N VAL A 345 -7.63 21.43 -3.44
CA VAL A 345 -8.53 21.07 -2.32
C VAL A 345 -8.06 19.78 -1.62
N VAL A 346 -7.48 18.83 -2.35
CA VAL A 346 -6.96 17.56 -1.80
C VAL A 346 -5.98 17.77 -0.64
N PRO A 347 -4.83 18.46 -0.82
CA PRO A 347 -3.93 18.71 0.29
C PRO A 347 -4.55 19.58 1.37
N ALA A 348 -5.36 20.58 1.03
CA ALA A 348 -6.02 21.42 2.04
C ALA A 348 -6.86 20.59 3.01
N VAL A 349 -7.77 19.78 2.49
CA VAL A 349 -8.68 18.92 3.28
C VAL A 349 -7.90 17.92 4.14
N VAL A 350 -6.89 17.24 3.57
CA VAL A 350 -6.11 16.24 4.31
C VAL A 350 -5.25 16.89 5.40
N PHE A 351 -4.45 17.92 5.09
CA PHE A 351 -3.58 18.54 6.11
C PHE A 351 -4.40 19.19 7.23
N ILE A 352 -5.57 19.76 6.94
CA ILE A 352 -6.50 20.28 7.95
C ILE A 352 -7.03 19.15 8.83
N SER A 353 -7.50 18.05 8.23
CA SER A 353 -8.02 16.88 8.96
C SER A 353 -6.96 16.28 9.89
N VAL A 354 -5.72 16.22 9.41
CA VAL A 354 -4.55 15.74 10.17
C VAL A 354 -4.17 16.70 11.30
N ALA A 355 -4.18 18.01 11.04
CA ALA A 355 -3.93 19.01 12.07
C ALA A 355 -5.00 18.93 13.18
N LEU A 356 -6.26 18.75 12.81
CA LEU A 356 -7.36 18.53 13.75
C LEU A 356 -7.15 17.26 14.57
N LEU A 357 -6.79 16.14 13.93
CA LEU A 357 -6.45 14.89 14.63
C LEU A 357 -5.28 15.10 15.61
N PHE A 358 -4.24 15.81 15.19
CA PHE A 358 -3.08 16.11 16.04
C PHE A 358 -3.50 16.92 17.28
N VAL A 359 -4.37 17.92 17.12
CA VAL A 359 -4.96 18.67 18.24
C VAL A 359 -5.78 17.74 19.14
N VAL A 360 -6.62 16.86 18.57
CA VAL A 360 -7.41 15.89 19.33
C VAL A 360 -6.50 14.99 20.17
N LEU A 361 -5.43 14.44 19.60
CA LEU A 361 -4.57 13.48 20.29
C LEU A 361 -3.66 14.12 21.34
N THR A 362 -3.28 15.39 21.16
CA THR A 362 -2.38 16.09 22.09
C THR A 362 -3.13 16.81 23.20
N LYS A 363 -4.27 17.44 22.90
CA LYS A 363 -4.96 18.35 23.83
C LYS A 363 -6.17 17.73 24.53
N THR A 364 -6.82 16.70 23.97
CA THR A 364 -8.06 16.15 24.54
C THR A 364 -7.83 15.03 25.57
N ARG A 365 -8.88 14.73 26.35
CA ARG A 365 -8.92 13.57 27.27
C ARG A 365 -8.81 12.24 26.53
N LEU A 366 -9.40 12.14 25.34
CA LEU A 366 -9.31 10.95 24.48
C LEU A 366 -7.86 10.67 24.12
N GLY A 367 -7.14 11.69 23.65
CA GLY A 367 -5.73 11.58 23.29
C GLY A 367 -4.81 11.15 24.44
N ARG A 368 -5.09 11.60 25.67
CA ARG A 368 -4.35 11.13 26.87
C ARG A 368 -4.60 9.65 27.15
N ARG A 369 -5.86 9.18 27.03
CA ARG A 369 -6.20 7.75 27.20
C ARG A 369 -5.56 6.89 26.10
N MET A 370 -5.55 7.36 24.86
CA MET A 370 -4.91 6.64 23.74
C MET A 370 -3.42 6.46 23.95
N ARG A 371 -2.71 7.49 24.44
CA ARG A 371 -1.27 7.37 24.77
C ARG A 371 -1.02 6.39 25.92
N ALA A 372 -1.82 6.45 26.99
CA ALA A 372 -1.70 5.49 28.10
C ALA A 372 -1.89 4.04 27.63
N VAL A 373 -2.88 3.77 26.77
CA VAL A 373 -3.13 2.45 26.19
C VAL A 373 -2.01 2.02 25.23
N ALA A 374 -1.48 2.95 24.44
CA ALA A 374 -0.34 2.71 23.55
C ALA A 374 0.91 2.28 24.32
N ASP A 375 1.19 2.94 25.46
CA ASP A 375 2.36 2.66 26.30
C ASP A 375 2.23 1.29 27.00
N ASN A 376 1.12 1.06 27.71
CA ASN A 376 0.82 -0.22 28.33
C ASN A 376 -0.69 -0.42 28.49
N PRO A 377 -1.33 -1.31 27.69
CA PRO A 377 -2.77 -1.53 27.75
C PRO A 377 -3.21 -2.13 29.08
N ASP A 378 -2.41 -3.01 29.69
CA ASP A 378 -2.74 -3.67 30.95
C ASP A 378 -2.71 -2.68 32.13
N LEU A 379 -1.71 -1.80 32.17
CA LEU A 379 -1.61 -0.73 33.18
C LEU A 379 -2.69 0.35 32.99
N ALA A 380 -3.06 0.65 31.75
CA ALA A 380 -4.17 1.54 31.45
C ALA A 380 -5.50 0.94 31.96
N ALA A 381 -5.71 -0.37 31.75
CA ALA A 381 -6.87 -1.09 32.24
C ALA A 381 -6.96 -1.07 33.78
N SER A 382 -5.85 -1.29 34.50
CA SER A 382 -5.82 -1.22 35.96
C SER A 382 -6.08 0.20 36.49
N SER A 383 -5.81 1.22 35.68
CA SER A 383 -6.10 2.64 35.97
C SER A 383 -7.55 3.05 35.65
N GLY A 384 -8.43 2.10 35.32
CA GLY A 384 -9.85 2.34 35.00
C GLY A 384 -10.11 2.83 33.57
N ILE A 385 -9.12 2.77 32.67
CA ILE A 385 -9.30 3.13 31.26
C ILE A 385 -9.84 1.90 30.51
N ASN A 386 -11.00 2.04 29.87
CA ASN A 386 -11.56 0.98 29.03
C ASN A 386 -10.75 0.86 27.71
N VAL A 387 -9.82 -0.09 27.67
CA VAL A 387 -8.91 -0.35 26.54
C VAL A 387 -9.68 -0.68 25.25
N GLU A 388 -10.73 -1.50 25.34
CA GLU A 388 -11.56 -1.87 24.18
C GLU A 388 -12.19 -0.64 23.53
N ARG A 389 -12.74 0.29 24.33
CA ARG A 389 -13.33 1.52 23.81
C ARG A 389 -12.28 2.41 23.15
N VAL A 390 -11.08 2.50 23.73
CA VAL A 390 -9.97 3.28 23.17
C VAL A 390 -9.52 2.69 21.82
N GLN A 391 -9.41 1.37 21.74
CA GLN A 391 -9.09 0.66 20.48
C GLN A 391 -10.17 0.87 19.42
N LEU A 392 -11.46 0.80 19.78
CA LEU A 392 -12.56 1.07 18.85
C LEU A 392 -12.56 2.52 18.35
N THR A 393 -12.31 3.50 19.23
CA THR A 393 -12.17 4.91 18.80
C THR A 393 -10.95 5.12 17.91
N SER A 394 -9.87 4.36 18.14
CA SER A 394 -8.69 4.38 17.29
C SER A 394 -9.00 3.81 15.91
N ALA A 395 -9.74 2.71 15.83
CA ALA A 395 -10.17 2.11 14.57
C ALA A 395 -11.10 3.05 13.79
N PHE A 396 -12.04 3.71 14.48
CA PHE A 396 -12.93 4.72 13.88
C PHE A 396 -12.16 5.90 13.29
N LEU A 397 -11.29 6.54 14.08
CA LEU A 397 -10.52 7.70 13.62
C LEU A 397 -9.55 7.33 12.49
N SER A 398 -8.90 6.18 12.60
CA SER A 398 -7.97 5.69 11.58
C SER A 398 -8.68 5.44 10.24
N ALA A 399 -9.74 4.64 10.24
CA ALA A 399 -10.50 4.33 9.03
C ALA A 399 -11.19 5.58 8.47
N GLY A 400 -11.74 6.43 9.33
CA GLY A 400 -12.39 7.70 8.97
C GLY A 400 -11.46 8.65 8.21
N LEU A 401 -10.24 8.88 8.71
CA LEU A 401 -9.28 9.75 8.02
C LEU A 401 -8.81 9.17 6.68
N SER A 402 -8.61 7.85 6.60
CA SER A 402 -8.26 7.22 5.34
C SER A 402 -9.41 7.26 4.33
N GLY A 403 -10.65 7.06 4.76
CA GLY A 403 -11.84 7.19 3.90
C GLY A 403 -12.06 8.62 3.40
N LEU A 404 -11.87 9.62 4.27
CA LEU A 404 -11.91 11.03 3.87
C LEU A 404 -10.82 11.35 2.83
N GLY A 405 -9.60 10.84 3.03
CA GLY A 405 -8.51 10.97 2.06
C GLY A 405 -8.84 10.29 0.72
N GLY A 406 -9.48 9.13 0.75
CA GLY A 406 -9.91 8.41 -0.45
C GLY A 406 -10.96 9.19 -1.24
N CYS A 407 -11.99 9.66 -0.54
CA CYS A 407 -13.05 10.48 -1.14
C CYS A 407 -12.47 11.70 -1.86
N ILE A 408 -11.61 12.48 -1.23
CA ILE A 408 -11.06 13.69 -1.88
C ILE A 408 -10.08 13.35 -3.01
N PHE A 409 -9.30 12.27 -2.87
CA PHE A 409 -8.39 11.79 -3.91
C PHE A 409 -9.13 11.34 -5.17
N ALA A 410 -10.34 10.81 -5.03
CA ALA A 410 -11.19 10.33 -6.13
C ALA A 410 -11.52 11.42 -7.17
N ILE A 411 -11.38 12.71 -6.83
CA ILE A 411 -11.57 13.85 -7.75
C ILE A 411 -10.38 14.00 -8.72
N THR A 412 -9.20 13.51 -8.34
CA THR A 412 -7.97 13.82 -9.07
C THR A 412 -7.75 12.95 -10.30
N LEU A 413 -8.12 11.67 -10.20
CA LEU A 413 -7.74 10.63 -11.14
C LEU A 413 -8.86 9.59 -11.22
N ARG A 414 -8.99 8.95 -12.38
CA ARG A 414 -9.85 7.78 -12.53
C ARG A 414 -9.29 6.62 -11.70
N TYR A 415 -10.16 5.94 -10.98
CA TYR A 415 -9.78 4.89 -10.04
C TYR A 415 -10.57 3.61 -10.25
N ASN A 416 -9.99 2.51 -9.79
CA ASN A 416 -10.60 1.19 -9.70
C ASN A 416 -10.35 0.62 -8.28
N PRO A 417 -10.93 -0.53 -7.89
CA PRO A 417 -10.75 -1.06 -6.53
C PRO A 417 -9.29 -1.39 -6.16
N GLU A 418 -8.40 -1.65 -7.13
CA GLU A 418 -6.97 -1.90 -6.88
C GLU A 418 -6.16 -0.62 -6.60
N THR A 419 -6.67 0.55 -7.01
CA THR A 419 -5.95 1.83 -6.94
C THR A 419 -5.50 2.18 -5.52
N ALA A 420 -6.26 1.84 -4.48
CA ALA A 420 -5.87 2.15 -3.11
C ALA A 420 -4.68 1.31 -2.62
N PHE A 421 -4.58 0.06 -3.07
CA PHE A 421 -3.51 -0.85 -2.64
C PHE A 421 -2.15 -0.43 -3.17
N THR A 422 -2.09 0.15 -4.37
CA THR A 422 -0.83 0.69 -4.93
C THR A 422 -0.34 1.91 -4.13
N LEU A 423 -1.24 2.64 -3.48
CA LEU A 423 -0.91 3.76 -2.58
C LEU A 423 -0.52 3.30 -1.16
N LEU A 424 -0.78 2.04 -0.79
CA LEU A 424 -0.45 1.50 0.52
C LEU A 424 1.07 1.44 0.74
N LEU A 425 1.80 0.95 -0.26
CA LEU A 425 3.24 0.72 -0.13
C LEU A 425 4.04 2.02 0.05
N PRO A 426 3.82 3.10 -0.73
CA PRO A 426 4.48 4.38 -0.47
C PRO A 426 4.07 4.98 0.88
N SER A 427 2.85 4.70 1.35
CA SER A 427 2.40 5.12 2.68
C SER A 427 3.14 4.38 3.80
N PHE A 428 3.56 3.13 3.60
CA PHE A 428 4.49 2.48 4.52
C PHE A 428 5.86 3.18 4.53
N ALA A 429 6.38 3.58 3.36
CA ALA A 429 7.63 4.35 3.30
C ALA A 429 7.55 5.62 4.15
N VAL A 430 6.41 6.33 4.12
CA VAL A 430 6.15 7.50 4.96
C VAL A 430 6.24 7.21 6.45
N ILE A 431 5.63 6.13 6.92
CA ILE A 431 5.60 5.78 8.36
C ILE A 431 6.96 5.33 8.84
N VAL A 432 7.65 4.54 8.03
CA VAL A 432 8.98 4.05 8.35
C VAL A 432 9.95 5.24 8.45
N LEU A 433 9.91 6.15 7.47
CA LEU A 433 10.71 7.37 7.49
C LEU A 433 10.36 8.29 8.68
N GLY A 434 9.06 8.45 8.93
CA GLY A 434 8.50 9.25 10.00
C GLY A 434 8.62 8.63 11.40
N THR A 435 9.21 7.43 11.52
CA THR A 435 9.19 6.59 12.72
C THR A 435 7.77 6.09 13.07
N ILE A 436 7.63 4.77 13.20
CA ILE A 436 6.35 4.11 13.50
C ILE A 436 5.69 4.71 14.76
N GLY A 437 4.44 5.15 14.63
CA GLY A 437 3.64 5.68 15.75
C GLY A 437 3.82 7.18 16.03
N SER A 438 4.63 7.89 15.23
CA SER A 438 4.81 9.35 15.30
C SER A 438 4.01 10.07 14.22
N ILE A 439 2.98 10.83 14.64
CA ILE A 439 2.15 11.62 13.71
C ILE A 439 2.94 12.80 13.11
N PRO A 440 3.70 13.61 13.88
CA PRO A 440 4.53 14.66 13.30
C PRO A 440 5.57 14.10 12.33
N GLY A 441 6.13 12.93 12.66
CA GLY A 441 7.06 12.24 11.79
C GLY A 441 6.40 11.78 10.49
N ALA A 442 5.17 11.25 10.53
CA ALA A 442 4.42 10.91 9.32
C ALA A 442 4.15 12.12 8.40
N ILE A 443 3.88 13.31 8.97
CA ILE A 443 3.69 14.56 8.19
C ILE A 443 4.99 14.95 7.45
N VAL A 444 6.13 14.90 8.14
CA VAL A 444 7.42 15.20 7.51
C VAL A 444 7.79 14.11 6.50
N GLY A 445 7.58 12.84 6.86
CA GLY A 445 7.82 11.70 5.99
C GLY A 445 7.02 11.78 4.69
N SER A 446 5.74 12.18 4.74
CA SER A 446 4.90 12.32 3.56
C SER A 446 5.34 13.45 2.65
N LEU A 447 5.79 14.58 3.22
CA LEU A 447 6.33 15.69 2.44
C LEU A 447 7.63 15.30 1.73
N ILE A 448 8.52 14.57 2.41
CA ILE A 448 9.78 14.10 1.80
C ILE A 448 9.47 13.08 0.70
N VAL A 449 8.64 12.07 0.97
CA VAL A 449 8.30 11.03 -0.02
C VAL A 449 7.54 11.62 -1.21
N GLY A 450 6.60 12.54 -0.95
CA GLY A 450 5.89 13.28 -2.00
C GLY A 450 6.82 14.14 -2.84
N PHE A 451 7.81 14.79 -2.23
CA PHE A 451 8.83 15.58 -2.92
C PHE A 451 9.72 14.71 -3.80
N VAL A 452 10.20 13.57 -3.29
CA VAL A 452 11.01 12.61 -4.07
C VAL A 452 10.25 12.16 -5.31
N ARG A 453 8.97 11.82 -5.18
CA ARG A 453 8.11 11.47 -6.33
C ARG A 453 7.95 12.65 -7.29
N ALA A 454 7.55 13.82 -6.80
CA ALA A 454 7.29 15.01 -7.62
C ALA A 454 8.53 15.52 -8.38
N LEU A 455 9.71 15.45 -7.76
CA LEU A 455 10.99 15.81 -8.37
C LEU A 455 11.45 14.78 -9.39
N SER A 456 11.22 13.49 -9.14
CA SER A 456 11.68 12.42 -10.03
C SER A 456 10.95 12.42 -11.38
N SER A 457 9.66 12.77 -11.41
CA SER A 457 8.83 12.74 -12.62
C SER A 457 9.39 13.59 -13.78
N PRO A 458 9.68 14.89 -13.63
CA PRO A 458 10.26 15.70 -14.70
C PRO A 458 11.68 15.27 -15.10
N ILE A 459 12.47 14.75 -14.16
CA ILE A 459 13.83 14.24 -14.44
C ILE A 459 13.75 13.00 -15.33
N LEU A 460 12.95 12.01 -14.93
CA LEU A 460 12.76 10.75 -15.66
C LEU A 460 12.16 10.98 -17.05
N LEU A 461 11.24 11.95 -17.17
CA LEU A 461 10.66 12.34 -18.45
C LEU A 461 11.70 12.99 -19.37
N GLY A 462 12.53 13.89 -18.84
CA GLY A 462 13.55 14.60 -19.64
C GLY A 462 14.68 13.70 -20.13
N ILE A 463 15.10 12.70 -19.35
CA ILE A 463 16.17 11.75 -19.75
C ILE A 463 15.65 10.55 -20.55
N GLY A 464 14.38 10.16 -20.37
CA GLY A 464 13.83 8.95 -20.97
C GLY A 464 13.83 8.97 -22.50
N GLN A 465 13.38 10.07 -23.12
CA GLN A 465 13.33 10.18 -24.58
C GLN A 465 14.72 10.11 -25.25
N PRO A 466 15.74 10.89 -24.81
CA PRO A 466 17.10 10.78 -25.34
C PRO A 466 17.72 9.38 -25.25
N LEU A 467 17.43 8.63 -24.19
CA LEU A 467 17.92 7.27 -24.00
C LEU A 467 17.07 6.20 -24.73
N GLN A 468 16.16 6.62 -25.62
CA GLN A 468 15.20 5.76 -26.33
C GLN A 468 14.28 4.93 -25.40
N ARG A 469 14.03 5.48 -24.22
CA ARG A 469 13.30 4.86 -23.10
C ARG A 469 12.10 5.72 -22.72
N SER A 470 11.12 5.80 -23.61
CA SER A 470 9.92 6.63 -23.43
C SER A 470 9.11 6.28 -22.17
N ASN A 471 9.20 5.05 -21.67
CA ASN A 471 8.44 4.60 -20.49
C ASN A 471 9.16 4.84 -19.14
N TYR A 472 10.32 5.50 -19.12
CA TYR A 472 11.05 5.79 -17.88
C TYR A 472 10.27 6.65 -16.89
N TYR A 473 9.35 7.50 -17.36
CA TYR A 473 8.52 8.31 -16.48
C TYR A 473 7.71 7.44 -15.49
N ALA A 474 7.36 6.20 -15.87
CA ALA A 474 6.62 5.26 -15.01
C ALA A 474 7.42 4.82 -13.77
N LEU A 475 8.75 4.98 -13.78
CA LEU A 475 9.61 4.70 -12.62
C LEU A 475 9.41 5.70 -11.48
N ASP A 476 8.70 6.81 -11.69
CA ASP A 476 8.34 7.76 -10.62
C ASP A 476 7.57 7.08 -9.46
N GLY A 477 6.85 5.99 -9.78
CA GLY A 477 6.14 5.09 -8.85
C GLY A 477 7.05 4.43 -7.84
N VAL A 478 8.29 4.22 -8.23
CA VAL A 478 9.26 3.35 -7.56
C VAL A 478 10.21 4.15 -6.68
N MET A 479 10.39 5.43 -7.00
CA MET A 479 11.32 6.32 -6.30
C MET A 479 11.08 6.37 -4.78
N PRO A 480 9.84 6.41 -4.27
CA PRO A 480 9.57 6.26 -2.84
C PRO A 480 10.17 4.98 -2.21
N TYR A 481 10.13 3.86 -2.92
CA TYR A 481 10.63 2.57 -2.42
C TYR A 481 12.14 2.50 -2.41
N ILE A 482 12.78 2.94 -3.50
CA ILE A 482 14.25 3.00 -3.59
C ILE A 482 14.79 3.92 -2.49
N PHE A 483 14.14 5.08 -2.32
CA PHE A 483 14.48 6.03 -1.27
C PHE A 483 14.26 5.46 0.14
N LEU A 484 13.16 4.74 0.37
CA LEU A 484 12.91 4.03 1.63
C LEU A 484 14.02 3.03 1.96
N VAL A 485 14.37 2.16 1.01
CA VAL A 485 15.41 1.14 1.20
C VAL A 485 16.75 1.82 1.49
N ALA A 486 17.10 2.86 0.72
CA ALA A 486 18.31 3.64 0.95
C ALA A 486 18.36 4.26 2.35
N ILE A 487 17.26 4.86 2.82
CA ILE A 487 17.22 5.45 4.17
C ILE A 487 17.28 4.39 5.24
N LEU A 488 16.55 3.28 5.13
CA LEU A 488 16.61 2.21 6.13
C LEU A 488 18.02 1.63 6.28
N MET A 489 18.81 1.63 5.20
CA MET A 489 20.23 1.22 5.23
C MET A 489 21.14 2.23 5.96
N ILE A 490 20.71 3.49 6.10
CA ILE A 490 21.46 4.58 6.74
C ILE A 490 20.95 4.83 8.16
N MET A 491 19.64 4.94 8.33
CA MET A 491 18.91 5.25 9.56
C MET A 491 17.73 4.27 9.77
N PRO A 492 17.98 3.08 10.35
CA PRO A 492 16.94 2.05 10.54
C PRO A 492 15.84 2.45 11.53
N GLU A 493 16.09 3.42 12.42
CA GLU A 493 15.12 3.92 13.41
C GLU A 493 14.23 5.08 12.87
N GLY A 494 14.51 5.56 11.66
CA GLY A 494 13.82 6.69 11.04
C GLY A 494 14.25 8.06 11.58
N ILE A 495 13.70 9.13 11.00
CA ILE A 495 14.06 10.53 11.34
C ILE A 495 13.46 10.96 12.69
N GLY A 496 12.31 10.38 13.07
CA GLY A 496 11.59 10.75 14.29
C GLY A 496 12.37 10.47 15.57
N ASP A 497 13.09 9.35 15.63
CA ASP A 497 13.93 9.01 16.78
C ASP A 497 15.09 10.02 16.97
N ALA A 498 15.75 10.41 15.88
CA ALA A 498 16.79 11.44 15.91
C ALA A 498 16.25 12.79 16.43
N TYR A 499 15.03 13.15 16.03
CA TYR A 499 14.35 14.34 16.53
C TYR A 499 14.04 14.25 18.04
N GLU A 500 13.60 13.09 18.54
CA GLU A 500 13.36 12.89 19.97
C GLU A 500 14.65 13.02 20.80
N LYS A 501 15.74 12.36 20.37
CA LYS A 501 17.05 12.45 21.04
C LYS A 501 17.52 13.91 21.11
N TRP A 502 17.46 14.64 20.00
CA TRP A 502 17.81 16.06 19.97
C TRP A 502 16.90 16.93 20.85
N LYS A 503 15.58 16.66 20.86
CA LYS A 503 14.62 17.38 21.70
C LYS A 503 14.95 17.19 23.18
N ILE A 504 15.25 15.97 23.62
CA ILE A 504 15.63 15.66 25.00
C ILE A 504 16.91 16.42 25.38
N GLU A 505 17.92 16.39 24.51
CA GLU A 505 19.21 17.04 24.78
C GLU A 505 19.11 18.57 24.85
N ARG A 506 18.31 19.16 23.97
CA ARG A 506 17.97 20.59 24.02
C ARG A 506 17.26 20.96 25.31
N LEU A 507 16.28 20.15 25.75
CA LEU A 507 15.57 20.38 27.00
C LEU A 507 16.50 20.28 28.22
N ARG A 508 17.47 19.35 28.20
CA ARG A 508 18.52 19.26 29.23
C ARG A 508 19.38 20.53 29.29
N LYS A 509 19.80 21.07 28.14
CA LYS A 509 20.60 22.32 28.06
C LYS A 509 19.84 23.57 28.51
N LYS A 510 18.51 23.61 28.35
CA LYS A 510 17.68 24.79 28.68
C LYS A 510 17.45 25.01 30.19
N LYS A 511 17.71 24.02 31.06
CA LYS A 511 17.44 24.10 32.51
C LYS A 511 18.35 25.10 33.28
N ASN A 512 19.38 25.66 32.65
CA ASN A 512 20.48 26.35 33.35
C ASN A 512 20.38 27.90 33.46
N ASN A 513 19.33 28.59 33.00
CA ASN A 513 19.23 30.07 33.12
C ASN A 513 17.78 30.58 33.34
N PRO A 514 17.36 30.89 34.58
CA PRO A 514 15.97 31.29 34.88
C PRO A 514 15.68 32.81 34.93
N GLU A 515 16.65 33.67 35.28
CA GLU A 515 16.35 35.03 35.79
C GLU A 515 16.19 36.15 34.74
N SER A 516 16.67 36.00 33.49
CA SER A 516 16.58 37.06 32.46
C SER A 516 15.28 37.06 31.63
N LEU A 517 14.31 36.20 31.96
CA LEU A 517 13.19 35.85 31.08
C LEU A 517 11.89 36.65 31.35
N GLU A 518 11.71 37.25 32.53
CA GLU A 518 10.41 37.80 32.93
C GLU A 518 10.07 39.15 32.29
N LYS A 519 11.02 40.10 32.24
CA LYS A 519 10.80 41.42 31.62
C LYS A 519 10.48 41.29 30.13
N THR A 520 11.26 40.49 29.39
CA THR A 520 11.05 40.24 27.97
C THR A 520 9.72 39.52 27.71
N ALA A 521 9.32 38.59 28.59
CA ALA A 521 8.03 37.91 28.46
C ALA A 521 6.84 38.87 28.63
N VAL A 522 6.92 39.83 29.55
CA VAL A 522 5.88 40.87 29.70
C VAL A 522 5.80 41.73 28.44
N THR A 523 6.94 42.19 27.93
CA THR A 523 6.97 43.01 26.70
C THR A 523 6.37 42.24 25.51
N LEU A 524 6.72 40.96 25.36
CA LEU A 524 6.17 40.08 24.33
C LEU A 524 4.67 39.79 24.50
N ALA A 525 4.12 39.91 25.71
CA ALA A 525 2.69 39.67 25.96
C ALA A 525 1.83 40.88 25.57
N ILE A 526 2.36 42.10 25.74
CA ILE A 526 1.65 43.35 25.44
C ILE A 526 1.72 43.70 23.94
N LEU A 527 2.86 43.44 23.31
CA LEU A 527 3.03 43.63 21.86
C LEU A 527 2.09 42.71 21.06
N PRO A 528 1.84 43.00 19.76
CA PRO A 528 1.06 42.12 18.87
C PRO A 528 1.63 40.69 18.77
N THR A 529 2.89 40.50 19.14
CA THR A 529 3.55 39.20 19.30
C THR A 529 2.91 38.31 20.40
N GLY A 530 2.14 38.90 21.31
CA GLY A 530 1.35 38.21 22.33
C GLY A 530 0.24 37.34 21.75
N ILE A 531 -0.29 37.70 20.57
CA ILE A 531 -1.33 36.91 19.88
C ILE A 531 -0.81 35.54 19.46
N LEU A 532 0.49 35.45 19.14
CA LEU A 532 1.16 34.18 18.83
C LEU A 532 1.55 33.38 20.07
N GLY A 533 1.37 33.93 21.27
CA GLY A 533 1.78 33.30 22.53
C GLY A 533 3.29 33.28 22.75
N LEU A 534 4.04 34.20 22.14
CA LEU A 534 5.51 34.25 22.23
C LEU A 534 6.01 34.46 23.66
N HIS A 535 5.24 35.15 24.52
CA HIS A 535 5.53 35.30 25.96
C HIS A 535 5.56 33.95 26.69
N HIS A 536 4.69 33.01 26.31
CA HIS A 536 4.70 31.66 26.85
C HIS A 536 5.87 30.83 26.35
N TRP A 537 6.22 30.98 25.06
CA TRP A 537 7.36 30.27 24.49
C TRP A 537 8.66 30.69 25.19
N TRP A 538 8.83 32.00 25.41
CA TRP A 538 9.97 32.57 26.12
C TRP A 538 10.07 32.03 27.55
N ARG A 539 8.95 31.94 28.28
CA ARG A 539 8.86 31.35 29.63
C ARG A 539 8.95 29.82 29.69
N GLY A 540 9.19 29.14 28.57
CA GLY A 540 9.27 27.68 28.53
C GLY A 540 7.93 26.95 28.62
N ARG A 541 6.79 27.66 28.55
CA ARG A 541 5.43 27.08 28.49
C ARG A 541 5.01 26.87 27.04
N THR A 542 5.72 26.00 26.33
CA THR A 542 5.50 25.74 24.89
C THR A 542 4.08 25.28 24.58
N ASP A 543 3.43 24.54 25.48
CA ASP A 543 2.08 24.02 25.26
C ASP A 543 1.02 25.13 25.16
N LYS A 544 1.17 26.19 25.97
CA LYS A 544 0.29 27.36 25.92
C LYS A 544 0.59 28.22 24.69
N ALA A 545 1.86 28.45 24.39
CA ALA A 545 2.27 29.17 23.17
C ALA A 545 1.67 28.54 21.92
N GLN A 546 1.82 27.22 21.77
CA GLN A 546 1.23 26.45 20.67
C GLN A 546 -0.30 26.61 20.61
N SER A 547 -0.98 26.66 21.75
CA SER A 547 -2.44 26.79 21.76
C SER A 547 -2.89 28.16 21.22
N PHE A 548 -2.17 29.23 21.58
CA PHE A 548 -2.42 30.58 21.03
C PHE A 548 -2.16 30.59 19.52
N SER A 549 -1.00 30.09 19.08
CA SER A 549 -0.66 30.06 17.65
C SER A 549 -1.65 29.22 16.84
N ILE A 550 -2.08 28.05 17.34
CA ILE A 550 -3.04 27.17 16.64
C ILE A 550 -4.39 27.87 16.45
N VAL A 551 -4.91 28.55 17.48
CA VAL A 551 -6.22 29.21 17.40
C VAL A 551 -6.14 30.41 16.45
N LEU A 552 -5.05 31.20 16.51
CA LEU A 552 -4.86 32.34 15.60
C LEU A 552 -4.68 31.90 14.14
N ILE A 553 -3.78 30.96 13.88
CA ILE A 553 -3.51 30.44 12.53
C ILE A 553 -4.77 29.74 12.00
N GLY A 554 -5.48 29.00 12.85
CA GLY A 554 -6.75 28.36 12.49
C GLY A 554 -7.80 29.39 12.05
N ALA A 555 -7.96 30.50 12.78
CA ALA A 555 -8.85 31.58 12.41
C ALA A 555 -8.48 32.22 11.06
N TYR A 556 -7.19 32.46 10.83
CA TYR A 556 -6.69 33.01 9.56
C TYR A 556 -6.96 32.07 8.38
N VAL A 557 -6.61 30.80 8.53
CA VAL A 557 -6.78 29.79 7.49
C VAL A 557 -8.25 29.61 7.18
N PHE A 558 -9.11 29.54 8.20
CA PHE A 558 -10.55 29.45 8.02
C PHE A 558 -11.10 30.64 7.22
N HIS A 559 -10.70 31.87 7.56
CA HIS A 559 -11.12 33.07 6.82
C HIS A 559 -10.64 33.07 5.36
N ARG A 560 -9.40 32.66 5.09
CA ARG A 560 -8.90 32.56 3.71
C ARG A 560 -9.66 31.53 2.87
N ILE A 561 -10.02 30.40 3.48
CA ILE A 561 -10.84 29.36 2.82
C ILE A 561 -12.26 29.88 2.61
N SER A 562 -12.85 30.49 3.63
CA SER A 562 -14.18 31.11 3.61
C SER A 562 -14.33 32.12 2.47
N ASN A 563 -13.39 33.05 2.33
CA ASN A 563 -13.41 34.04 1.25
C ASN A 563 -13.21 33.40 -0.12
N PHE A 564 -12.38 32.35 -0.22
CA PHE A 564 -12.21 31.64 -1.49
C PHE A 564 -13.49 30.93 -1.92
N ILE A 565 -14.15 30.24 -0.99
CA ILE A 565 -15.45 29.60 -1.20
C ILE A 565 -16.45 30.67 -1.63
N GLY A 566 -16.62 31.74 -0.84
CA GLY A 566 -17.58 32.81 -1.12
C GLY A 566 -17.41 33.44 -2.51
N ASN A 567 -16.18 33.75 -2.93
CA ASN A 567 -15.93 34.36 -4.23
C ASN A 567 -16.22 33.46 -5.44
N ASN A 568 -16.17 32.13 -5.26
CA ASN A 568 -16.30 31.15 -6.35
C ASN A 568 -17.51 30.23 -6.20
N SER A 569 -18.54 30.66 -5.45
CA SER A 569 -19.78 29.91 -5.21
C SER A 569 -20.98 30.86 -5.26
N PHE A 570 -22.17 30.36 -4.89
CA PHE A 570 -23.42 31.12 -4.92
C PHE A 570 -23.64 31.98 -3.65
N ALA A 571 -22.57 32.54 -3.06
CA ALA A 571 -22.70 33.45 -1.92
C ALA A 571 -23.35 34.77 -2.32
N ASP A 572 -24.10 35.39 -1.41
CA ASP A 572 -24.79 36.66 -1.66
C ASP A 572 -23.78 37.76 -2.02
N GLY A 573 -24.00 38.42 -3.16
CA GLY A 573 -23.13 39.51 -3.64
C GLY A 573 -21.75 39.07 -4.17
N SER A 574 -21.53 37.77 -4.36
CA SER A 574 -20.29 37.25 -4.95
C SER A 574 -20.31 37.25 -6.49
N CYS A 575 -19.13 37.43 -7.10
CA CYS A 575 -18.95 37.41 -8.55
C CYS A 575 -17.60 36.76 -8.94
N SER A 576 -17.72 35.55 -9.48
CA SER A 576 -16.64 34.70 -10.03
C SER A 576 -16.22 35.16 -11.43
N GLU A 577 -15.28 34.46 -12.06
CA GLU A 577 -14.89 34.74 -13.46
C GLU A 577 -16.06 34.61 -14.44
N ALA A 578 -16.97 33.65 -14.23
CA ALA A 578 -18.13 33.46 -15.09
C ALA A 578 -19.09 34.66 -15.06
N CYS A 579 -19.32 35.20 -13.86
CA CYS A 579 -20.07 36.45 -13.67
C CYS A 579 -19.35 37.63 -14.34
N LYS A 580 -18.04 37.77 -14.15
CA LYS A 580 -17.24 38.85 -14.77
C LYS A 580 -17.18 38.78 -16.30
N SER A 581 -17.33 37.60 -16.89
CA SER A 581 -17.36 37.44 -18.35
C SER A 581 -18.76 37.56 -18.95
N SER A 582 -19.80 37.67 -18.12
CA SER A 582 -21.18 37.88 -18.58
C SER A 582 -21.48 39.38 -18.68
N ASP A 583 -22.10 39.80 -19.78
CA ASP A 583 -22.52 41.19 -19.97
C ASP A 583 -23.80 41.56 -19.18
N THR A 584 -24.51 40.56 -18.64
CA THR A 584 -25.87 40.73 -18.07
C THR A 584 -25.99 40.35 -16.60
N ALA A 585 -25.07 39.55 -16.06
CA ALA A 585 -25.15 39.02 -14.70
C ALA A 585 -24.20 39.77 -13.75
N ASP A 586 -24.75 40.39 -12.71
CA ASP A 586 -23.96 41.13 -11.70
C ASP A 586 -23.46 40.22 -10.55
N THR A 587 -24.04 39.04 -10.41
CA THR A 587 -23.71 38.07 -9.34
C THR A 587 -23.62 36.65 -9.89
N ASN A 588 -22.98 35.74 -9.14
CA ASN A 588 -22.92 34.33 -9.51
C ASN A 588 -24.31 33.68 -9.62
N LEU A 589 -25.25 34.05 -8.74
CA LEU A 589 -26.63 33.55 -8.81
C LEU A 589 -27.36 34.07 -10.06
N ALA A 590 -27.04 35.28 -10.52
CA ALA A 590 -27.60 35.83 -11.76
C ALA A 590 -27.08 35.14 -13.02
N VAL A 591 -25.89 34.54 -12.99
CA VAL A 591 -25.37 33.72 -14.10
C VAL A 591 -26.26 32.48 -14.31
N LEU A 592 -26.73 31.89 -13.22
CA LEU A 592 -27.61 30.72 -13.24
C LEU A 592 -29.06 31.08 -13.61
N THR A 593 -29.63 32.10 -12.97
CA THR A 593 -31.06 32.48 -13.11
C THR A 593 -31.34 33.40 -14.30
N GLY A 594 -30.32 34.03 -14.88
CA GLY A 594 -30.47 35.08 -15.88
C GLY A 594 -31.12 36.38 -15.35
N ARG A 595 -31.31 36.50 -14.03
CA ARG A 595 -31.96 37.64 -13.36
C ARG A 595 -31.09 38.20 -12.24
N ASN A 596 -31.03 39.53 -12.11
CA ASN A 596 -30.28 40.21 -11.05
C ASN A 596 -31.14 40.52 -9.79
N ASP A 597 -32.21 39.75 -9.54
CA ASP A 597 -33.12 39.98 -8.41
C ASP A 597 -32.73 39.25 -7.11
N GLY A 598 -31.74 38.36 -7.18
CA GLY A 598 -31.24 37.59 -6.03
C GLY A 598 -32.21 36.52 -5.54
N THR A 599 -33.22 36.16 -6.33
CA THR A 599 -34.23 35.16 -5.97
C THR A 599 -34.01 33.87 -6.77
N LEU A 600 -34.09 32.73 -6.08
CA LEU A 600 -34.08 31.41 -6.71
C LEU A 600 -35.52 30.87 -6.74
N GLY A 601 -35.96 30.40 -7.90
CA GLY A 601 -37.25 29.74 -8.14
C GLY A 601 -37.07 28.29 -8.59
N VAL A 602 -38.18 27.55 -8.66
CA VAL A 602 -38.18 26.17 -9.17
C VAL A 602 -38.05 26.15 -10.69
N GLU A 603 -38.52 27.21 -11.34
CA GLU A 603 -38.40 27.47 -12.77
C GLU A 603 -36.96 27.72 -13.24
N ASP A 604 -36.04 28.06 -12.33
CA ASP A 604 -34.62 28.24 -12.63
C ASP A 604 -33.87 26.89 -12.72
N SER A 605 -34.55 25.76 -12.50
CA SER A 605 -33.94 24.44 -12.64
C SER A 605 -33.52 24.17 -14.09
N PRO A 606 -32.32 23.63 -14.34
CA PRO A 606 -31.85 23.33 -15.68
C PRO A 606 -32.67 22.24 -16.40
N PHE A 607 -33.53 21.52 -15.66
CA PHE A 607 -34.40 20.49 -16.19
C PHE A 607 -35.85 20.97 -16.38
N PHE A 608 -36.14 22.23 -16.05
CA PHE A 608 -37.47 22.79 -16.15
C PHE A 608 -37.89 22.96 -17.62
N VAL A 609 -39.12 22.55 -17.95
CA VAL A 609 -39.68 22.66 -19.30
C VAL A 609 -40.92 23.55 -19.31
N GLU A 610 -42.05 23.04 -18.83
CA GLU A 610 -43.32 23.79 -18.73
C GLU A 610 -43.98 23.64 -17.35
N THR A 611 -43.81 22.48 -16.71
CA THR A 611 -44.36 22.18 -15.38
C THR A 611 -43.28 21.60 -14.48
N ALA A 612 -43.23 22.04 -13.23
CA ALA A 612 -42.27 21.54 -12.26
C ALA A 612 -42.45 20.02 -12.03
N THR A 613 -41.37 19.29 -12.24
CA THR A 613 -41.23 17.87 -11.95
C THR A 613 -40.66 17.67 -10.54
N ASP A 614 -40.72 16.45 -10.01
CA ASP A 614 -40.09 16.10 -8.73
C ASP A 614 -38.58 16.38 -8.75
N MET A 615 -37.93 16.23 -9.91
CA MET A 615 -36.51 16.50 -10.09
C MET A 615 -36.21 18.01 -9.95
N ASP A 616 -37.05 18.88 -10.50
CA ASP A 616 -36.90 20.34 -10.37
C ASP A 616 -37.03 20.79 -8.91
N THR A 617 -38.01 20.24 -8.19
CA THR A 617 -38.20 20.56 -6.77
C THR A 617 -37.06 20.05 -5.90
N SER A 618 -36.50 18.88 -6.22
CA SER A 618 -35.34 18.34 -5.52
C SER A 618 -34.09 19.18 -5.78
N TRP A 619 -33.86 19.58 -7.03
CA TRP A 619 -32.76 20.48 -7.40
C TRP A 619 -32.89 21.82 -6.67
N PHE A 620 -34.08 22.43 -6.66
CA PHE A 620 -34.34 23.69 -5.97
C PHE A 620 -34.00 23.60 -4.47
N ASN A 621 -34.48 22.56 -3.78
CA ASN A 621 -34.18 22.36 -2.35
C ASN A 621 -32.68 22.19 -2.08
N LEU A 622 -31.96 21.48 -2.96
CA LEU A 622 -30.50 21.32 -2.84
C LEU A 622 -29.76 22.65 -3.04
N MET A 623 -30.19 23.44 -4.02
CA MET A 623 -29.59 24.73 -4.34
C MET A 623 -29.89 25.78 -3.26
N GLU A 624 -31.08 25.76 -2.66
CA GLU A 624 -31.38 26.59 -1.48
C GLU A 624 -30.44 26.25 -0.31
N ILE A 625 -30.20 24.96 -0.07
CA ILE A 625 -29.24 24.50 0.93
C ILE A 625 -27.81 24.93 0.56
N GLU A 626 -27.41 24.86 -0.71
CA GLU A 626 -26.09 25.31 -1.20
C GLU A 626 -25.85 26.78 -0.81
N VAL A 627 -26.76 27.68 -1.18
CA VAL A 627 -26.67 29.11 -0.88
C VAL A 627 -26.59 29.35 0.63
N GLN A 628 -27.45 28.70 1.42
CA GLN A 628 -27.45 28.85 2.88
C GLN A 628 -26.13 28.35 3.51
N VAL A 629 -25.61 27.20 3.07
CA VAL A 629 -24.36 26.64 3.59
C VAL A 629 -23.18 27.54 3.29
N VAL A 630 -23.10 28.04 2.06
CA VAL A 630 -22.03 28.94 1.63
C VAL A 630 -22.10 30.26 2.40
N ASN A 631 -23.27 30.90 2.49
CA ASN A 631 -23.45 32.14 3.23
C ASN A 631 -23.08 31.97 4.70
N PHE A 632 -23.48 30.86 5.33
CA PHE A 632 -23.08 30.54 6.70
C PHE A 632 -21.55 30.43 6.86
N ILE A 633 -20.85 29.81 5.90
CA ILE A 633 -19.38 29.72 5.94
C ILE A 633 -18.75 31.11 5.85
N VAL A 634 -19.21 31.93 4.90
CA VAL A 634 -18.72 33.30 4.65
C VAL A 634 -18.90 34.18 5.89
N GLU A 635 -20.13 34.26 6.42
CA GLU A 635 -20.45 35.05 7.61
C GLU A 635 -19.61 34.62 8.83
N LEU A 636 -19.47 33.31 9.04
CA LEU A 636 -18.69 32.78 10.14
C LEU A 636 -17.19 33.13 9.99
N GLY A 637 -16.67 33.17 8.76
CA GLY A 637 -15.31 33.60 8.46
C GLY A 637 -15.06 35.08 8.77
N ASP A 638 -16.00 35.93 8.39
CA ASP A 638 -15.93 37.38 8.60
C ASP A 638 -16.07 37.77 10.07
N ILE A 639 -16.79 36.97 10.87
CA ILE A 639 -16.90 37.16 12.32
C ILE A 639 -15.65 36.64 13.05
N ILE A 640 -15.19 35.43 12.73
CA ILE A 640 -14.11 34.76 13.47
C ILE A 640 -12.78 35.50 13.32
N TRP A 641 -12.46 35.99 12.11
CA TRP A 641 -11.15 36.54 11.81
C TRP A 641 -10.77 37.78 12.61
N PRO A 642 -11.61 38.83 12.74
CA PRO A 642 -11.27 39.96 13.60
C PRO A 642 -11.43 39.60 15.08
N LEU A 643 -12.43 38.78 15.44
CA LEU A 643 -12.77 38.50 16.84
C LEU A 643 -11.68 37.71 17.57
N ILE A 644 -11.17 36.62 16.98
CA ILE A 644 -10.21 35.74 17.66
C ILE A 644 -8.87 36.44 17.98
N PRO A 645 -8.19 37.13 17.04
CA PRO A 645 -6.98 37.87 17.34
C PRO A 645 -7.19 38.92 18.43
N ILE A 646 -8.31 39.64 18.43
CA ILE A 646 -8.65 40.63 19.46
C ILE A 646 -8.77 39.96 20.83
N LEU A 647 -9.51 38.86 20.93
CA LEU A 647 -9.71 38.13 22.19
C LEU A 647 -8.39 37.53 22.72
N ILE A 648 -7.59 36.91 21.85
CA ILE A 648 -6.29 36.34 22.22
C ILE A 648 -5.33 37.45 22.65
N TRP A 649 -5.29 38.58 21.95
CA TRP A 649 -4.44 39.72 22.30
C TRP A 649 -4.83 40.29 23.67
N ALA A 650 -6.13 40.52 23.90
CA ALA A 650 -6.65 40.97 25.18
C ALA A 650 -6.26 40.01 26.32
N PHE A 651 -6.37 38.69 26.08
CA PHE A 651 -5.96 37.68 27.04
C PHE A 651 -4.44 37.68 27.29
N ALA A 652 -3.62 37.85 26.25
CA ALA A 652 -2.16 37.98 26.37
C ALA A 652 -1.77 39.21 27.21
N ILE A 653 -2.42 40.35 26.99
CA ILE A 653 -2.22 41.58 27.78
C ILE A 653 -2.58 41.34 29.26
N ILE A 654 -3.72 40.72 29.54
CA ILE A 654 -4.16 40.40 30.92
C ILE A 654 -3.13 39.49 31.61
N GLU A 655 -2.63 38.47 30.92
CA GLU A 655 -1.56 37.62 31.47
C GLU A 655 -0.24 38.38 31.65
N GLY A 656 0.14 39.26 30.72
CA GLY A 656 1.32 40.13 30.85
C GLY A 656 1.23 41.04 32.08
N ILE A 657 0.06 41.63 32.32
CA ILE A 657 -0.24 42.43 33.52
C ILE A 657 -0.19 41.56 34.78
N ASN A 658 -0.71 40.33 34.75
CA ASN A 658 -0.61 39.42 35.90
C ASN A 658 0.83 38.99 36.20
N ILE A 659 1.68 38.84 35.19
CA ILE A 659 3.12 38.56 35.38
C ILE A 659 3.82 39.75 36.05
N LEU A 660 3.46 40.98 35.69
CA LEU A 660 3.89 42.18 36.41
C LEU A 660 3.35 42.23 37.85
N ARG A 661 2.15 41.66 38.08
CA ARG A 661 1.44 41.64 39.37
C ARG A 661 2.05 40.71 40.41
N ASP A 662 2.59 39.57 39.96
CA ASP A 662 3.34 38.62 40.81
C ASP A 662 4.72 39.19 41.22
N GLY A 663 5.17 40.26 40.56
CA GLY A 663 6.22 41.16 41.08
C GLY A 663 5.65 42.21 42.04
N ALA A 664 5.59 41.88 43.33
CA ALA A 664 5.52 42.76 44.52
C ALA A 664 4.59 44.01 44.57
N ILE A 665 3.76 44.35 43.58
CA ILE A 665 3.11 45.70 43.53
C ILE A 665 1.57 45.68 43.55
N PHE A 666 0.86 44.55 43.57
CA PHE A 666 -0.61 44.61 43.58
C PHE A 666 -1.34 43.57 44.42
N ALA A 667 -1.23 43.70 45.74
CA ALA A 667 -2.00 42.94 46.73
C ALA A 667 -3.47 43.45 46.93
N SER A 668 -3.90 44.50 46.22
CA SER A 668 -5.18 45.20 46.54
C SER A 668 -6.44 44.65 45.85
N PHE A 669 -6.33 43.68 44.92
CA PHE A 669 -7.49 43.23 44.12
C PHE A 669 -7.78 41.73 44.22
N LYS A 670 -7.51 41.15 45.39
CA LYS A 670 -7.86 39.77 45.72
C LYS A 670 -9.36 39.57 46.03
N SER A 671 -10.14 40.65 46.16
CA SER A 671 -11.54 40.61 46.63
C SER A 671 -12.62 40.44 45.54
N ALA A 672 -12.26 40.46 44.25
CA ALA A 672 -13.26 40.40 43.16
C ALA A 672 -13.36 39.03 42.46
N ARG A 673 -12.48 38.06 42.77
CA ARG A 673 -12.48 36.72 42.13
C ARG A 673 -13.45 35.73 42.81
N ASP A 674 -13.91 36.02 44.02
CA ASP A 674 -14.79 35.12 44.79
C ASP A 674 -16.30 35.30 44.48
N ARG A 675 -16.67 35.99 43.39
CA ARG A 675 -18.07 36.20 42.97
C ARG A 675 -18.37 35.76 41.53
N ILE A 676 -17.81 34.63 41.09
CA ILE A 676 -18.25 33.96 39.87
C ILE A 676 -18.83 32.60 40.27
N PRO A 677 -20.16 32.38 40.16
CA PRO A 677 -20.73 31.08 40.44
C PRO A 677 -20.25 30.08 39.39
N SER A 678 -19.74 28.94 39.85
CA SER A 678 -19.48 27.78 39.01
C SER A 678 -20.81 27.28 38.46
N ILE A 679 -21.01 27.41 37.15
CA ILE A 679 -22.10 26.73 36.43
C ILE A 679 -21.74 25.25 36.38
N ASP A 680 -22.40 24.47 37.25
CA ASP A 680 -22.33 23.01 37.27
C ASP A 680 -23.39 22.47 36.31
N PHE A 681 -22.97 22.00 35.13
CA PHE A 681 -23.86 21.45 34.13
C PHE A 681 -24.24 20.01 34.51
N LYS A 682 -25.22 19.85 35.40
CA LYS A 682 -25.91 18.58 35.63
C LYS A 682 -26.94 18.35 34.52
N LEU A 683 -26.49 17.74 33.42
CA LEU A 683 -27.40 17.10 32.48
C LEU A 683 -27.82 15.76 33.09
N THR A 684 -29.04 15.71 33.64
CA THR A 684 -29.69 14.47 34.04
C THR A 684 -30.87 14.27 33.10
N ASP A 685 -30.86 13.19 32.32
CA ASP A 685 -32.12 12.56 31.96
C ASP A 685 -31.93 11.04 31.88
N SER A 686 -32.06 10.38 33.03
CA SER A 686 -31.97 8.91 33.18
C SER A 686 -33.33 8.22 33.26
N LYS A 687 -34.44 8.94 33.00
CA LYS A 687 -35.81 8.41 33.17
C LYS A 687 -36.18 7.26 32.22
N LEU A 688 -35.51 7.14 31.07
CA LEU A 688 -35.74 6.03 30.13
C LEU A 688 -35.02 4.73 30.56
N SER A 689 -33.86 4.85 31.22
CA SER A 689 -33.03 3.68 31.56
C SER A 689 -33.57 2.89 32.76
N ASP A 690 -34.25 3.57 33.69
CA ASP A 690 -34.76 2.96 34.93
C ASP A 690 -36.08 2.18 34.71
N ARG A 691 -36.83 2.49 33.63
CA ARG A 691 -38.02 1.71 33.23
C ARG A 691 -37.69 0.42 32.48
N ILE A 692 -36.59 0.40 31.72
CA ILE A 692 -36.23 -0.74 30.85
C ILE A 692 -35.41 -1.80 31.62
N ARG A 693 -34.59 -1.39 32.59
CA ARG A 693 -33.76 -2.30 33.41
C ARG A 693 -34.51 -3.44 34.09
N PRO A 694 -35.66 -3.24 34.77
CA PRO A 694 -36.37 -4.34 35.42
C PRO A 694 -36.93 -5.34 34.39
N PHE A 695 -37.47 -4.85 33.26
CA PHE A 695 -37.98 -5.70 32.17
C PHE A 695 -36.88 -6.52 31.50
N LEU A 696 -35.74 -5.89 31.19
CA LEU A 696 -34.54 -6.57 30.69
C LEU A 696 -34.04 -7.61 31.70
N SER A 697 -34.03 -7.31 33.00
CA SER A 697 -33.55 -8.23 34.02
C SER A 697 -34.43 -9.47 34.16
N ASP A 698 -35.75 -9.31 34.04
CA ASP A 698 -36.72 -10.39 34.18
C ASP A 698 -36.76 -11.28 32.92
N ALA A 699 -36.66 -10.65 31.74
CA ALA A 699 -36.39 -11.35 30.48
C ALA A 699 -35.07 -12.13 30.56
N ASN A 700 -34.00 -11.55 31.12
CA ASN A 700 -32.71 -12.22 31.26
C ASN A 700 -32.79 -13.44 32.20
N LYS A 701 -33.62 -13.39 33.25
CA LYS A 701 -33.84 -14.53 34.15
C LYS A 701 -34.58 -15.68 33.46
N ARG A 702 -35.71 -15.40 32.81
CA ARG A 702 -36.48 -16.40 32.05
C ARG A 702 -35.65 -17.00 30.92
N HIS A 703 -34.86 -16.16 30.27
CA HIS A 703 -33.96 -16.58 29.20
C HIS A 703 -32.79 -17.45 29.69
N ALA A 704 -32.22 -17.12 30.85
CA ALA A 704 -31.19 -17.95 31.48
C ALA A 704 -31.72 -19.35 31.82
N GLN A 705 -32.98 -19.45 32.25
CA GLN A 705 -33.63 -20.74 32.52
C GLN A 705 -33.86 -21.54 31.23
N LEU A 706 -34.33 -20.88 30.16
CA LEU A 706 -34.52 -21.51 28.85
C LEU A 706 -33.21 -22.07 28.29
N ILE A 707 -32.13 -21.26 28.30
CA ILE A 707 -30.81 -21.71 27.84
C ILE A 707 -30.29 -22.85 28.70
N ARG A 708 -30.47 -22.82 30.02
CA ARG A 708 -30.06 -23.95 30.88
C ARG A 708 -30.76 -25.24 30.48
N LYS A 709 -32.06 -25.17 30.15
CA LYS A 709 -32.84 -26.32 29.68
C LYS A 709 -32.39 -26.83 28.31
N ILE A 710 -32.22 -25.92 27.34
CA ILE A 710 -31.71 -26.28 26.00
C ILE A 710 -30.30 -26.88 26.09
N ASN A 711 -29.43 -26.30 26.92
CA ASN A 711 -28.05 -26.75 27.06
C ASN A 711 -27.97 -28.09 27.83
N SER A 712 -28.90 -28.37 28.76
CA SER A 712 -29.00 -29.70 29.38
C SER A 712 -29.51 -30.75 28.38
N ASP A 713 -30.48 -30.42 27.53
CA ASP A 713 -31.03 -31.33 26.53
C ASP A 713 -30.02 -31.61 25.40
N LEU A 714 -29.29 -30.57 24.96
CA LEU A 714 -28.16 -30.70 24.05
C LEU A 714 -27.06 -31.54 24.68
N ARG A 715 -26.62 -31.26 25.90
CA ARG A 715 -25.59 -32.08 26.58
C ARG A 715 -26.03 -33.53 26.72
N ALA A 716 -27.28 -33.80 27.09
CA ALA A 716 -27.80 -35.17 27.15
C ALA A 716 -27.78 -35.86 25.77
N SER A 717 -28.09 -35.13 24.69
CA SER A 717 -28.00 -35.65 23.31
C SER A 717 -26.56 -35.84 22.84
N THR A 718 -25.66 -34.90 23.18
CA THR A 718 -24.25 -34.95 22.80
C THR A 718 -23.53 -36.04 23.59
N ASP A 719 -23.87 -36.24 24.86
CA ASP A 719 -23.35 -37.32 25.69
C ASP A 719 -23.90 -38.67 25.24
N LYS A 720 -25.16 -38.77 24.78
CA LYS A 720 -25.67 -39.98 24.11
C LYS A 720 -24.92 -40.29 22.81
N ILE A 721 -24.66 -39.29 21.96
CA ILE A 721 -23.90 -39.47 20.72
C ILE A 721 -22.46 -39.85 21.04
N ARG A 722 -21.82 -39.15 21.97
CA ARG A 722 -20.45 -39.40 22.41
C ARG A 722 -20.33 -40.80 23.01
N THR A 723 -21.21 -41.18 23.93
CA THR A 723 -21.19 -42.51 24.56
C THR A 723 -21.42 -43.63 23.54
N ASN A 724 -22.34 -43.47 22.58
CA ASN A 724 -22.51 -44.45 21.49
C ASN A 724 -21.28 -44.55 20.57
N PHE A 725 -20.63 -43.44 20.26
CA PHE A 725 -19.44 -43.41 19.41
C PHE A 725 -18.21 -43.95 20.15
N THR A 726 -18.06 -43.64 21.44
CA THR A 726 -16.94 -44.12 22.26
C THR A 726 -17.12 -45.56 22.67
N SER A 727 -18.32 -46.02 23.06
CA SER A 727 -18.54 -47.40 23.52
C SER A 727 -18.41 -48.43 22.39
N GLY A 728 -18.79 -48.07 21.15
CA GLY A 728 -18.60 -48.93 19.98
C GLY A 728 -17.15 -49.05 19.50
N ALA A 729 -16.33 -48.02 19.70
CA ALA A 729 -14.93 -48.01 19.26
C ALA A 729 -13.95 -48.50 20.35
N THR A 730 -14.18 -48.16 21.62
CA THR A 730 -13.25 -48.52 22.72
C THR A 730 -13.38 -49.97 23.17
N SER A 731 -14.58 -50.54 23.20
CA SER A 731 -14.79 -51.94 23.59
C SER A 731 -14.21 -52.97 22.61
N ARG A 732 -14.00 -52.60 21.33
CA ARG A 732 -13.30 -53.45 20.35
C ARG A 732 -11.77 -53.36 20.44
N LEU A 733 -11.24 -52.32 21.07
CA LEU A 733 -9.79 -52.07 21.20
C LEU A 733 -9.21 -52.53 22.55
N GLU A 734 -10.04 -52.86 23.54
CA GLU A 734 -9.58 -53.34 24.85
C GLU A 734 -9.10 -54.81 24.86
N ASN A 735 -9.42 -55.62 23.84
CA ASN A 735 -9.06 -57.04 23.80
C ASN A 735 -7.66 -57.37 23.25
N TYR A 736 -6.84 -56.38 22.89
CA TYR A 736 -5.45 -56.60 22.45
C TYR A 736 -4.44 -56.02 23.44
N SER A 737 -4.06 -56.83 24.42
CA SER A 737 -3.18 -56.46 25.55
C SER A 737 -1.67 -56.50 25.27
N TRP A 738 -1.22 -56.30 24.03
CA TRP A 738 0.21 -56.37 23.65
C TRP A 738 0.81 -55.04 23.17
N TRP A 739 0.06 -53.94 23.23
CA TRP A 739 0.54 -52.62 22.80
C TRP A 739 0.93 -51.71 23.98
N PRO A 740 2.18 -51.18 24.04
CA PRO A 740 2.62 -50.30 25.11
C PRO A 740 1.85 -48.97 25.07
N ARG A 741 1.22 -48.61 26.20
CA ARG A 741 0.33 -47.44 26.33
C ARG A 741 1.05 -46.08 26.43
N ASP A 742 2.39 -46.04 26.51
CA ASP A 742 3.11 -44.83 26.94
C ASP A 742 3.77 -43.98 25.83
N ARG A 743 3.56 -44.24 24.53
CA ARG A 743 4.29 -43.48 23.47
C ARG A 743 3.53 -43.02 22.22
N LEU A 744 2.20 -43.06 22.18
CA LEU A 744 1.46 -42.51 21.05
C LEU A 744 0.52 -41.41 21.53
N SER A 745 1.01 -40.17 21.50
CA SER A 745 0.13 -39.01 21.51
C SER A 745 -0.72 -39.04 20.23
N TYR A 746 -1.89 -39.68 20.31
CA TYR A 746 -2.86 -39.69 19.22
C TYR A 746 -3.39 -38.25 19.03
N GLY A 747 -2.88 -37.59 18.00
CA GLY A 747 -3.25 -36.23 17.63
C GLY A 747 -2.41 -35.74 16.44
N ARG A 748 -2.93 -34.75 15.70
CA ARG A 748 -2.23 -34.14 14.55
C ARG A 748 -0.88 -33.47 14.89
N GLU A 749 -0.63 -33.22 16.18
CA GLU A 749 0.65 -32.71 16.71
C GLU A 749 1.66 -33.83 17.01
N GLY A 750 1.24 -35.10 17.07
CA GLY A 750 2.12 -36.26 17.22
C GLY A 750 2.74 -36.69 15.88
N PRO A 751 3.92 -37.33 15.87
CA PRO A 751 4.61 -37.70 14.62
C PRO A 751 3.80 -38.66 13.75
N THR A 752 3.24 -39.71 14.34
CA THR A 752 2.40 -40.71 13.66
C THR A 752 1.04 -40.14 13.25
N GLY A 753 0.39 -39.38 14.14
CA GLY A 753 -0.89 -38.74 13.86
C GLY A 753 -0.79 -37.68 12.75
N SER A 754 0.32 -36.94 12.69
CA SER A 754 0.60 -35.97 11.62
C SER A 754 0.77 -36.65 10.25
N TRP A 755 1.48 -37.79 10.18
CA TRP A 755 1.62 -38.58 8.95
C TRP A 755 0.30 -39.18 8.47
N LEU A 756 -0.51 -39.72 9.40
CA LEU A 756 -1.83 -40.25 9.08
C LEU A 756 -2.77 -39.14 8.56
N ALA A 757 -2.79 -37.98 9.23
CA ALA A 757 -3.58 -36.84 8.80
C ALA A 757 -3.14 -36.32 7.42
N PHE A 758 -1.83 -36.26 7.17
CA PHE A 758 -1.28 -35.91 5.86
C PHE A 758 -1.74 -36.89 4.76
N GLY A 759 -1.62 -38.20 5.00
CA GLY A 759 -2.05 -39.22 4.03
C GLY A 759 -3.55 -39.15 3.70
N ILE A 760 -4.40 -38.97 4.73
CA ILE A 760 -5.85 -38.82 4.54
C ILE A 760 -6.18 -37.55 3.75
N LEU A 761 -5.60 -36.41 4.13
CA LEU A 761 -5.84 -35.14 3.44
C LEU A 761 -5.35 -35.19 1.98
N LEU A 762 -4.17 -35.75 1.75
CA LEU A 762 -3.61 -35.91 0.40
C LEU A 762 -4.50 -36.80 -0.47
N LEU A 763 -5.02 -37.90 0.08
CA LEU A 763 -5.96 -38.78 -0.62
C LEU A 763 -7.27 -38.04 -0.98
N ILE A 764 -7.83 -37.27 -0.04
CA ILE A 764 -9.02 -36.45 -0.31
C ILE A 764 -8.74 -35.44 -1.44
N MET A 765 -7.56 -34.81 -1.43
CA MET A 765 -7.15 -33.85 -2.45
C MET A 765 -7.01 -34.50 -3.83
N PHE A 766 -6.45 -35.71 -3.92
CA PHE A 766 -6.37 -36.45 -5.19
C PHE A 766 -7.73 -36.87 -5.71
N ILE A 767 -8.62 -37.37 -4.84
CA ILE A 767 -10.01 -37.68 -5.23
C ILE A 767 -10.71 -36.44 -5.77
N PHE A 768 -10.50 -35.29 -5.12
CA PHE A 768 -11.10 -34.04 -5.58
C PHE A 768 -10.52 -33.55 -6.92
N MET A 769 -9.20 -33.72 -7.14
CA MET A 769 -8.57 -33.42 -8.41
C MET A 769 -9.12 -34.29 -9.54
N ASP A 770 -9.33 -35.58 -9.27
CA ASP A 770 -9.95 -36.51 -10.22
C ASP A 770 -11.43 -36.13 -10.50
N TRP A 771 -12.15 -35.67 -9.47
CA TRP A 771 -13.52 -35.19 -9.60
C TRP A 771 -13.69 -33.89 -10.41
N LEU A 772 -12.62 -33.11 -10.66
CA LEU A 772 -12.72 -31.82 -11.35
C LEU A 772 -13.52 -31.95 -12.67
N PRO A 773 -14.64 -31.25 -12.82
CA PRO A 773 -15.52 -31.45 -13.96
C PRO A 773 -14.95 -30.80 -15.21
N ILE A 774 -15.34 -31.35 -16.36
CA ILE A 774 -14.94 -30.88 -17.69
C ILE A 774 -16.12 -31.06 -18.65
N ALA A 775 -16.15 -30.28 -19.73
CA ALA A 775 -17.24 -30.35 -20.70
C ALA A 775 -17.20 -31.66 -21.50
N ASP A 776 -18.37 -32.22 -21.80
CA ASP A 776 -18.49 -33.43 -22.61
C ASP A 776 -18.10 -33.14 -24.07
N SER A 777 -17.04 -33.79 -24.56
CA SER A 777 -16.56 -33.69 -25.94
C SER A 777 -15.85 -34.98 -26.39
N ASP A 778 -15.66 -35.15 -27.71
CA ASP A 778 -14.93 -36.31 -28.26
C ASP A 778 -13.45 -36.35 -27.80
N THR A 779 -12.91 -35.20 -27.39
CA THR A 779 -11.56 -35.01 -26.84
C THR A 779 -11.50 -34.96 -25.30
N MET A 780 -12.54 -35.51 -24.63
CA MET A 780 -12.69 -35.54 -23.17
C MET A 780 -11.40 -35.96 -22.44
N ASN A 781 -10.82 -37.10 -22.82
CA ASN A 781 -9.63 -37.66 -22.15
C ASN A 781 -8.43 -36.73 -22.27
N TRP A 782 -8.21 -36.14 -23.44
CA TRP A 782 -7.11 -35.19 -23.67
C TRP A 782 -7.31 -33.91 -22.85
N ASN A 783 -8.52 -33.34 -22.87
CA ASN A 783 -8.86 -32.15 -22.10
C ASN A 783 -8.67 -32.40 -20.59
N LYS A 784 -9.06 -33.58 -20.11
CA LYS A 784 -8.86 -34.00 -18.71
C LYS A 784 -7.38 -34.14 -18.37
N ALA A 785 -6.59 -34.78 -19.25
CA ALA A 785 -5.15 -34.92 -19.07
C ALA A 785 -4.43 -33.55 -19.05
N PHE A 786 -4.84 -32.62 -19.92
CA PHE A 786 -4.35 -31.24 -19.94
C PHE A 786 -4.70 -30.51 -18.65
N GLN A 787 -5.96 -30.58 -18.20
CA GLN A 787 -6.43 -29.95 -16.97
C GLN A 787 -5.66 -30.47 -15.75
N VAL A 788 -5.56 -31.80 -15.58
CA VAL A 788 -4.83 -32.41 -14.46
C VAL A 788 -3.34 -32.06 -14.49
N SER A 789 -2.72 -32.09 -15.66
CA SER A 789 -1.31 -31.70 -15.81
C SER A 789 -1.09 -30.23 -15.44
N ASN A 790 -1.99 -29.34 -15.87
CA ASN A 790 -1.92 -27.91 -15.54
C ASN A 790 -2.13 -27.65 -14.04
N VAL A 791 -3.03 -28.40 -13.40
CA VAL A 791 -3.23 -28.39 -11.94
C VAL A 791 -1.94 -28.82 -11.23
N LEU A 792 -1.35 -29.96 -11.63
CA LEU A 792 -0.13 -30.50 -11.02
C LEU A 792 1.09 -29.59 -11.21
N LEU A 793 1.24 -28.96 -12.36
CA LEU A 793 2.30 -27.97 -12.60
C LEU A 793 2.10 -26.73 -11.71
N THR A 794 0.89 -26.19 -11.67
CA THR A 794 0.55 -25.04 -10.80
C THR A 794 0.75 -25.38 -9.32
N LEU A 795 0.33 -26.58 -8.91
CA LEU A 795 0.56 -27.12 -7.59
C LEU A 795 2.04 -27.17 -7.26
N SER A 796 2.87 -27.67 -8.18
CA SER A 796 4.32 -27.76 -7.97
C SER A 796 4.95 -26.37 -7.75
N ILE A 797 4.56 -25.39 -8.57
CA ILE A 797 4.99 -23.99 -8.43
C ILE A 797 4.59 -23.43 -7.05
N PHE A 798 3.33 -23.62 -6.64
CA PHE A 798 2.84 -23.14 -5.34
C PHE A 798 3.49 -23.86 -4.15
N ILE A 799 3.78 -25.16 -4.25
CA ILE A 799 4.49 -25.91 -3.20
C ILE A 799 5.91 -25.36 -3.04
N LEU A 800 6.65 -25.14 -4.13
CA LEU A 800 8.00 -24.56 -4.07
C LEU A 800 7.98 -23.15 -3.46
N MET A 801 7.04 -22.30 -3.85
CA MET A 801 6.87 -20.98 -3.24
C MET A 801 6.51 -21.08 -1.74
N ALA A 802 5.62 -22.02 -1.37
CA ALA A 802 5.24 -22.26 0.01
C ALA A 802 6.40 -22.81 0.85
N PHE A 803 7.26 -23.68 0.29
CA PHE A 803 8.48 -24.15 0.95
C PHE A 803 9.47 -23.01 1.18
N SER A 804 9.69 -22.15 0.19
CA SER A 804 10.50 -20.93 0.35
C SER A 804 9.98 -20.06 1.50
N LEU A 805 8.67 -19.78 1.49
CA LEU A 805 8.03 -18.99 2.53
C LEU A 805 8.06 -19.68 3.90
N ASN A 806 7.92 -21.00 3.95
CA ASN A 806 7.99 -21.78 5.18
C ASN A 806 9.40 -21.75 5.79
N LEU A 807 10.45 -21.75 4.97
CA LEU A 807 11.81 -21.60 5.45
C LEU A 807 12.04 -20.20 6.05
N HIS A 808 11.62 -19.15 5.34
CA HIS A 808 11.74 -17.76 5.82
C HIS A 808 10.86 -17.50 7.05
N THR A 809 9.55 -17.63 6.92
CA THR A 809 8.62 -17.24 7.98
C THR A 809 8.40 -18.34 9.00
N GLY A 810 8.19 -19.58 8.54
CA GLY A 810 7.87 -20.70 9.42
C GLY A 810 9.05 -21.13 10.30
N ILE A 811 10.22 -21.34 9.72
CA ILE A 811 11.38 -21.93 10.41
C ILE A 811 12.26 -20.88 11.07
N THR A 812 12.59 -19.78 10.37
CA THR A 812 13.49 -18.73 10.91
C THR A 812 12.76 -17.58 11.61
N GLY A 813 11.43 -17.52 11.52
CA GLY A 813 10.63 -16.43 12.10
C GLY A 813 10.65 -15.15 11.28
N MET A 814 11.25 -15.17 10.08
CA MET A 814 11.38 -14.00 9.22
C MET A 814 10.15 -13.77 8.34
N VAL A 815 9.29 -12.80 8.69
CA VAL A 815 8.07 -12.49 7.92
C VAL A 815 8.43 -11.90 6.55
N ASN A 816 8.24 -12.68 5.49
CA ASN A 816 8.57 -12.29 4.13
C ASN A 816 7.30 -12.21 3.26
N PHE A 817 6.85 -11.00 2.92
CA PHE A 817 5.73 -10.78 1.99
C PHE A 817 6.19 -10.54 0.55
N GLY A 818 7.49 -10.55 0.30
CA GLY A 818 8.09 -10.35 -1.02
C GLY A 818 8.61 -11.60 -1.67
N VAL A 819 8.07 -12.80 -1.40
CA VAL A 819 8.56 -14.04 -2.05
C VAL A 819 8.53 -13.94 -3.59
N ILE A 820 7.57 -13.18 -4.13
CA ILE A 820 7.44 -12.90 -5.57
C ILE A 820 8.63 -12.16 -6.17
N PHE A 821 9.41 -11.42 -5.37
CA PHE A 821 10.66 -10.81 -5.83
C PHE A 821 11.62 -11.89 -6.33
N PHE A 822 11.84 -12.94 -5.55
CA PHE A 822 12.75 -14.05 -5.90
C PHE A 822 12.20 -14.91 -7.04
N VAL A 823 10.89 -15.15 -7.05
CA VAL A 823 10.20 -15.84 -8.15
C VAL A 823 10.32 -15.05 -9.44
N GLY A 824 10.12 -13.73 -9.39
CA GLY A 824 10.25 -12.83 -10.52
C GLY A 824 11.67 -12.80 -11.08
N VAL A 825 12.69 -12.70 -10.22
CA VAL A 825 14.10 -12.83 -10.63
C VAL A 825 14.32 -14.14 -11.37
N GLY A 826 13.85 -15.27 -10.84
CA GLY A 826 13.96 -16.57 -11.51
C GLY A 826 13.29 -16.61 -12.89
N ALA A 827 12.04 -16.14 -12.98
CA ALA A 827 11.26 -16.11 -14.22
C ALA A 827 11.88 -15.20 -15.28
N ILE A 828 12.27 -13.98 -14.89
CA ILE A 828 12.89 -12.98 -15.76
C ILE A 828 14.24 -13.48 -16.28
N THR A 829 15.10 -14.00 -15.39
CA THR A 829 16.42 -14.48 -15.78
C THR A 829 16.35 -15.66 -16.74
N VAL A 830 15.49 -16.66 -16.48
CA VAL A 830 15.30 -17.77 -17.42
C VAL A 830 14.74 -17.26 -18.74
N GLY A 831 13.71 -16.42 -18.72
CA GLY A 831 13.08 -15.90 -19.94
C GLY A 831 14.02 -15.10 -20.82
N ILE A 832 14.86 -14.23 -20.24
CA ILE A 832 15.82 -13.40 -20.99
C ILE A 832 16.98 -14.25 -21.53
N LEU A 833 17.56 -15.11 -20.68
CA LEU A 833 18.73 -15.89 -21.09
C LEU A 833 18.39 -16.91 -22.19
N THR A 834 17.21 -17.53 -22.12
CA THR A 834 16.79 -18.59 -23.06
C THR A 834 16.12 -18.07 -24.33
N ALA A 835 15.88 -16.77 -24.43
CA ALA A 835 15.29 -16.18 -25.62
C ALA A 835 16.30 -16.04 -26.79
N PRO A 836 15.86 -16.18 -28.04
CA PRO A 836 16.72 -15.99 -29.21
C PRO A 836 17.31 -14.58 -29.31
N LYS A 837 18.48 -14.46 -29.94
CA LYS A 837 19.18 -13.17 -30.15
C LYS A 837 18.36 -12.18 -30.99
N ASP A 838 17.53 -12.70 -31.90
CA ASP A 838 16.69 -11.89 -32.80
C ASP A 838 15.61 -11.08 -32.07
N VAL A 839 15.27 -11.48 -30.83
CA VAL A 839 14.28 -10.80 -29.98
C VAL A 839 14.91 -10.20 -28.73
N HIS A 840 16.21 -9.84 -28.80
CA HIS A 840 17.00 -9.25 -27.72
C HIS A 840 17.30 -10.20 -26.54
N GLY A 841 17.31 -11.53 -26.77
CA GLY A 841 17.74 -12.53 -25.78
C GLY A 841 19.20 -13.00 -25.95
N TYR A 842 19.65 -13.93 -25.09
CA TYR A 842 21.04 -14.44 -25.09
C TYR A 842 21.21 -15.84 -25.71
N ALA A 843 20.11 -16.53 -26.04
CA ALA A 843 20.08 -17.87 -26.61
C ALA A 843 20.86 -18.94 -25.82
N TRP A 844 20.84 -18.87 -24.49
CA TRP A 844 21.37 -19.91 -23.62
C TRP A 844 20.46 -21.14 -23.61
N ASP A 845 21.07 -22.30 -23.40
CA ASP A 845 20.32 -23.52 -23.11
C ASP A 845 19.54 -23.40 -21.79
N VAL A 846 18.40 -24.10 -21.74
CA VAL A 846 17.46 -23.96 -20.64
C VAL A 846 18.04 -24.39 -19.29
N LEU A 847 18.84 -25.46 -19.24
CA LEU A 847 19.39 -25.99 -17.99
C LEU A 847 20.46 -25.06 -17.37
N PRO A 848 21.51 -24.61 -18.10
CA PRO A 848 22.44 -23.60 -17.59
C PRO A 848 21.74 -22.30 -17.16
N ALA A 849 20.77 -21.83 -17.94
CA ALA A 849 20.00 -20.62 -17.61
C ALA A 849 19.23 -20.78 -16.28
N THR A 850 18.60 -21.94 -16.05
CA THR A 850 17.88 -22.20 -14.78
C THR A 850 18.80 -22.29 -13.57
N ILE A 851 19.96 -22.93 -13.70
CA ILE A 851 20.94 -23.00 -12.61
C ILE A 851 21.44 -21.60 -12.27
N PHE A 852 21.77 -20.80 -13.30
CA PHE A 852 22.17 -19.42 -13.10
C PHE A 852 21.06 -18.59 -12.44
N ALA A 853 19.80 -18.74 -12.87
CA ALA A 853 18.66 -18.05 -12.26
C ALA A 853 18.47 -18.41 -10.78
N VAL A 854 18.64 -19.69 -10.41
CA VAL A 854 18.57 -20.17 -9.02
C VAL A 854 19.71 -19.58 -8.17
N LEU A 855 20.94 -19.58 -8.69
CA LEU A 855 22.10 -19.01 -8.00
C LEU A 855 21.98 -17.49 -7.87
N LEU A 856 21.47 -16.81 -8.89
CA LEU A 856 21.24 -15.36 -8.86
C LEU A 856 20.18 -15.00 -7.82
N ALA A 857 19.07 -15.73 -7.78
CA ALA A 857 18.05 -15.56 -6.73
C ALA A 857 18.64 -15.78 -5.33
N ALA A 858 19.48 -16.81 -5.15
CA ALA A 858 20.18 -17.06 -3.89
C ALA A 858 21.11 -15.92 -3.50
N ALA A 859 21.86 -15.35 -4.45
CA ALA A 859 22.73 -14.21 -4.23
C ALA A 859 21.94 -12.95 -3.81
N PHE A 860 20.81 -12.67 -4.46
CA PHE A 860 19.90 -11.60 -4.03
C PHE A 860 19.34 -11.86 -2.63
N GLY A 861 18.97 -13.10 -2.32
CA GLY A 861 18.51 -13.50 -0.98
C GLY A 861 19.59 -13.26 0.09
N TRP A 862 20.83 -13.68 -0.17
CA TRP A 862 21.96 -13.43 0.74
C TRP A 862 22.23 -11.94 0.93
N SER A 863 22.30 -11.19 -0.19
CA SER A 863 22.56 -9.74 -0.19
C SER A 863 21.51 -8.98 0.61
N LEU A 864 20.23 -9.39 0.50
CA LEU A 864 19.12 -8.76 1.21
C LEU A 864 19.19 -8.95 2.73
N ALA A 865 19.81 -10.02 3.23
CA ALA A 865 19.89 -10.29 4.66
C ALA A 865 20.76 -9.26 5.41
N TYR A 866 21.81 -8.73 4.79
CA TYR A 866 22.72 -7.77 5.42
C TYR A 866 22.06 -6.44 5.83
N PRO A 867 21.35 -5.72 4.92
CA PRO A 867 20.67 -4.48 5.28
C PRO A 867 19.47 -4.73 6.20
N THR A 868 18.89 -5.93 6.17
CA THR A 868 17.62 -6.21 6.85
C THR A 868 17.75 -6.82 8.25
N ALA A 869 18.88 -7.45 8.58
CA ALA A 869 19.05 -8.11 9.88
C ALA A 869 19.05 -7.16 11.10
N ARG A 870 19.22 -5.85 10.87
CA ARG A 870 19.11 -4.83 11.94
C ARG A 870 17.70 -4.27 12.08
N LEU A 871 16.80 -4.66 11.19
CA LEU A 871 15.44 -4.15 11.13
C LEU A 871 14.53 -5.02 11.99
N ARG A 872 13.58 -4.37 12.67
CA ARG A 872 12.42 -5.05 13.26
C ARG A 872 11.70 -5.88 12.19
N MET A 873 11.11 -7.00 12.60
CA MET A 873 10.40 -7.93 11.71
C MET A 873 9.38 -7.26 10.78
N ASP A 874 8.67 -6.24 11.27
CA ASP A 874 7.67 -5.50 10.50
C ASP A 874 8.31 -4.72 9.34
N TYR A 875 9.50 -4.16 9.54
CA TYR A 875 10.23 -3.44 8.51
C TYR A 875 10.77 -4.38 7.44
N PHE A 876 11.23 -5.58 7.82
CA PHE A 876 11.65 -6.60 6.86
C PHE A 876 10.48 -7.00 5.94
N ALA A 877 9.30 -7.19 6.52
CA ALA A 877 8.08 -7.49 5.79
C ALA A 877 7.72 -6.39 4.76
N ILE A 878 7.84 -5.12 5.13
CA ILE A 878 7.58 -3.96 4.24
C ILE A 878 8.62 -3.84 3.12
N VAL A 879 9.91 -4.02 3.45
CA VAL A 879 11.02 -3.91 2.48
C VAL A 879 10.91 -5.01 1.42
N THR A 880 10.59 -6.24 1.81
CA THR A 880 10.44 -7.35 0.86
C THR A 880 9.31 -7.14 -0.14
N ILE A 881 8.16 -6.59 0.28
CA ILE A 881 7.07 -6.23 -0.67
C ILE A 881 7.53 -5.12 -1.62
N SER A 882 8.18 -4.10 -1.07
CA SER A 882 8.69 -2.97 -1.86
C SER A 882 9.66 -3.43 -2.95
N LEU A 883 10.52 -4.43 -2.66
CA LEU A 883 11.43 -4.99 -3.66
C LEU A 883 10.72 -5.75 -4.79
N GLY A 884 9.67 -6.51 -4.45
CA GLY A 884 8.84 -7.16 -5.48
C GLY A 884 8.18 -6.13 -6.40
N GLU A 885 7.69 -5.02 -5.82
CA GLU A 885 7.09 -3.93 -6.56
C GLU A 885 8.11 -3.15 -7.42
N ILE A 886 9.32 -2.93 -6.90
CA ILE A 886 10.44 -2.36 -7.65
C ILE A 886 10.71 -3.21 -8.91
N VAL A 887 10.88 -4.53 -8.77
CA VAL A 887 11.16 -5.39 -9.93
C VAL A 887 9.99 -5.42 -10.90
N ARG A 888 8.75 -5.44 -10.40
CA ARG A 888 7.55 -5.38 -11.24
C ARG A 888 7.53 -4.13 -12.13
N VAL A 889 7.79 -2.96 -11.55
CA VAL A 889 7.77 -1.71 -12.30
C VAL A 889 9.02 -1.56 -13.16
N LEU A 890 10.18 -2.08 -12.74
CA LEU A 890 11.36 -2.19 -13.60
C LEU A 890 11.09 -3.04 -14.84
N LEU A 891 10.41 -4.19 -14.71
CA LEU A 891 10.00 -5.00 -15.87
C LEU A 891 9.08 -4.22 -16.81
N ALA A 892 8.21 -3.35 -16.26
CA ALA A 892 7.33 -2.48 -17.02
C ALA A 892 8.04 -1.27 -17.65
N GLY A 893 9.19 -0.82 -17.10
CA GLY A 893 9.86 0.44 -17.43
C GLY A 893 11.17 0.28 -18.22
N GLU A 894 11.96 -0.76 -17.91
CA GLU A 894 13.30 -0.99 -18.44
C GLU A 894 13.29 -1.92 -19.66
N PRO A 895 13.78 -1.47 -20.84
CA PRO A 895 13.86 -2.31 -22.02
C PRO A 895 14.80 -3.52 -21.87
N LEU A 896 15.89 -3.41 -21.10
CA LEU A 896 16.82 -4.53 -20.86
C LEU A 896 16.17 -5.75 -20.20
N LEU A 897 15.04 -5.54 -19.51
CA LEU A 897 14.29 -6.60 -18.86
C LEU A 897 13.19 -7.17 -19.76
N ARG A 898 13.13 -6.80 -21.05
CA ARG A 898 12.09 -7.22 -21.99
C ARG A 898 12.66 -7.96 -23.18
N VAL A 899 11.89 -8.94 -23.65
CA VAL A 899 12.22 -9.76 -24.82
C VAL A 899 10.91 -10.10 -25.54
N GLY A 900 10.85 -9.89 -26.86
CA GLY A 900 9.66 -10.26 -27.62
C GLY A 900 9.67 -9.86 -29.09
N ALA A 901 8.61 -10.24 -29.80
CA ALA A 901 8.46 -10.06 -31.26
C ALA A 901 8.22 -8.61 -31.70
N ILE A 902 7.83 -7.74 -30.77
CA ILE A 902 7.48 -6.34 -31.01
C ILE A 902 8.42 -5.52 -30.15
N SER A 903 9.12 -4.56 -30.74
CA SER A 903 10.06 -3.66 -30.04
C SER A 903 9.42 -2.85 -28.90
N SER A 904 8.09 -2.78 -28.85
CA SER A 904 7.30 -2.14 -27.78
C SER A 904 6.62 -3.10 -26.80
N ALA A 905 6.81 -4.42 -26.92
CA ALA A 905 6.13 -5.40 -26.06
C ALA A 905 6.47 -5.17 -24.57
N ILE A 906 5.44 -5.14 -23.72
CA ILE A 906 5.59 -5.00 -22.27
C ILE A 906 5.70 -6.42 -21.67
N GLY A 907 6.92 -6.95 -21.51
CA GLY A 907 7.16 -8.23 -20.88
C GLY A 907 8.18 -9.12 -21.58
N ILE A 908 8.11 -10.42 -21.32
CA ILE A 908 9.03 -11.43 -21.86
C ILE A 908 8.23 -12.52 -22.57
N SER A 909 8.58 -12.82 -23.82
CA SER A 909 7.92 -13.81 -24.68
C SER A 909 8.92 -14.48 -25.63
N LYS A 910 8.49 -15.53 -26.36
CA LYS A 910 9.31 -16.25 -27.37
C LYS A 910 10.61 -16.87 -26.83
N PHE A 911 10.68 -17.19 -25.56
CA PHE A 911 11.81 -17.94 -24.99
C PHE A 911 11.68 -19.44 -25.24
N THR A 912 12.82 -20.15 -25.24
CA THR A 912 12.85 -21.59 -25.49
C THR A 912 12.25 -22.36 -24.30
N LEU A 913 11.45 -23.38 -24.62
CA LEU A 913 10.76 -24.22 -23.65
C LEU A 913 11.53 -25.54 -23.44
N PRO A 914 11.76 -25.98 -22.19
CA PRO A 914 12.58 -27.16 -21.92
C PRO A 914 11.97 -28.42 -22.52
N LEU A 915 12.79 -29.23 -23.21
CA LEU A 915 12.40 -30.53 -23.75
C LEU A 915 11.20 -30.51 -24.71
N LYS A 916 10.73 -29.34 -25.18
CA LYS A 916 9.56 -29.25 -26.06
C LYS A 916 9.80 -29.94 -27.41
N GLN A 917 10.98 -29.73 -28.00
CA GLN A 917 11.42 -30.42 -29.21
C GLN A 917 11.48 -31.93 -29.01
N TRP A 918 12.09 -32.40 -27.93
CA TRP A 918 12.20 -33.82 -27.64
C TRP A 918 10.83 -34.47 -27.39
N TRP A 919 9.90 -33.75 -26.75
CA TRP A 919 8.56 -34.24 -26.41
C TRP A 919 7.72 -34.55 -27.66
N PHE A 920 7.73 -33.64 -28.65
CA PHE A 920 6.94 -33.81 -29.89
C PHE A 920 7.71 -34.50 -31.01
N CYS A 921 8.97 -34.11 -31.29
CA CYS A 921 9.71 -34.62 -32.44
C CYS A 921 10.61 -35.84 -32.13
N GLY A 922 10.83 -36.18 -30.86
CA GLY A 922 11.77 -37.24 -30.45
C GLY A 922 13.25 -36.85 -30.57
N SER A 923 14.16 -37.80 -30.32
CA SER A 923 15.61 -37.58 -30.43
C SER A 923 16.09 -37.76 -31.87
N GLY A 924 16.65 -36.72 -32.48
CA GLY A 924 17.31 -36.79 -33.80
C GLY A 924 16.67 -35.97 -34.93
N VAL A 925 15.55 -35.29 -34.67
CA VAL A 925 14.90 -34.38 -35.63
C VAL A 925 15.34 -32.94 -35.36
N ALA A 926 15.98 -32.31 -36.34
CA ALA A 926 16.36 -30.91 -36.28
C ALA A 926 15.18 -30.00 -36.68
N ILE A 927 15.05 -28.87 -35.98
CA ILE A 927 14.00 -27.85 -36.19
C ILE A 927 14.70 -26.53 -36.52
N GLY A 928 14.17 -25.78 -37.48
CA GLY A 928 14.65 -24.45 -37.85
C GLY A 928 14.63 -24.19 -39.35
N ASP A 929 15.09 -23.01 -39.75
CA ASP A 929 15.09 -22.58 -41.15
C ASP A 929 15.95 -23.52 -42.03
N GLY A 930 15.33 -24.08 -43.07
CA GLY A 930 15.97 -25.06 -43.98
C GLY A 930 15.81 -26.53 -43.57
N THR A 931 15.11 -26.82 -42.48
CA THR A 931 14.68 -28.18 -42.09
C THR A 931 13.20 -28.40 -42.44
N PRO A 932 12.71 -29.66 -42.55
CA PRO A 932 11.29 -29.92 -42.83
C PRO A 932 10.32 -29.39 -41.76
N TYR A 933 10.80 -29.07 -40.55
CA TYR A 933 9.97 -28.58 -39.45
C TYR A 933 10.45 -27.21 -38.95
N ILE A 934 9.60 -26.19 -39.08
CA ILE A 934 9.90 -24.81 -38.68
C ILE A 934 9.87 -24.65 -37.15
N SER A 935 9.04 -25.41 -36.44
CA SER A 935 8.91 -25.35 -34.98
C SER A 935 8.62 -26.73 -34.38
N ALA A 936 8.81 -26.87 -33.06
CA ALA A 936 8.50 -28.11 -32.36
C ALA A 936 7.01 -28.46 -32.40
N ASP A 937 6.14 -27.45 -32.52
CA ASP A 937 4.70 -27.67 -32.69
C ASP A 937 4.37 -28.23 -34.07
N ALA A 938 5.19 -27.97 -35.11
CA ALA A 938 4.98 -28.52 -36.44
C ALA A 938 5.20 -30.05 -36.50
N CYS A 939 5.97 -30.62 -35.57
CA CYS A 939 6.12 -32.07 -35.45
C CYS A 939 4.90 -32.74 -34.81
N ARG A 940 4.06 -31.99 -34.07
CA ARG A 940 2.94 -32.58 -33.31
C ARG A 940 1.91 -33.25 -34.22
N ASP A 941 1.68 -32.66 -35.39
CA ASP A 941 0.60 -33.07 -36.29
C ASP A 941 1.07 -34.09 -37.35
N ASP A 942 2.37 -34.44 -37.37
CA ASP A 942 2.93 -35.37 -38.35
C ASP A 942 2.90 -36.82 -37.82
N THR A 943 1.92 -37.59 -38.31
CA THR A 943 1.74 -39.02 -37.98
C THR A 943 2.91 -39.93 -38.38
N SER A 944 3.87 -39.46 -39.18
CA SER A 944 5.05 -40.22 -39.58
C SER A 944 6.18 -40.19 -38.54
N LEU A 945 6.13 -39.22 -37.61
CA LEU A 945 7.03 -39.10 -36.48
C LEU A 945 6.36 -39.70 -35.24
N LEU A 946 7.05 -40.63 -34.58
CA LEU A 946 6.59 -41.21 -33.30
C LEU A 946 7.39 -40.58 -32.16
N GLY A 947 6.87 -39.49 -31.60
CA GLY A 947 7.44 -38.83 -30.44
C GLY A 947 7.04 -39.49 -29.10
N PRO A 948 7.70 -39.13 -27.99
CA PRO A 948 7.27 -39.50 -26.64
C PRO A 948 5.81 -39.08 -26.34
N ALA A 949 5.37 -37.94 -26.88
CA ALA A 949 3.99 -37.46 -26.73
C ALA A 949 2.97 -38.43 -27.33
N ASP A 950 3.26 -39.04 -28.48
CA ASP A 950 2.37 -40.00 -29.15
C ASP A 950 2.28 -41.30 -28.37
N SER A 951 3.42 -41.81 -27.91
CA SER A 951 3.49 -43.04 -27.11
C SER A 951 2.70 -42.92 -25.80
N ILE A 952 2.79 -41.76 -25.13
CA ILE A 952 2.04 -41.48 -23.90
C ILE A 952 0.57 -41.21 -24.20
N GLY A 953 0.27 -40.56 -25.33
CA GLY A 953 -1.10 -40.35 -25.81
C GLY A 953 -1.83 -41.67 -26.07
N GLU A 954 -1.14 -42.64 -26.69
CA GLU A 954 -1.65 -44.00 -26.89
C GLU A 954 -1.81 -44.75 -25.57
N LEU A 955 -0.81 -44.70 -24.67
CA LEU A 955 -0.87 -45.33 -23.35
C LEU A 955 -2.06 -44.87 -22.51
N LEU A 956 -2.36 -43.57 -22.55
CA LEU A 956 -3.47 -42.96 -21.82
C LEU A 956 -4.78 -42.91 -22.62
N ASN A 957 -4.80 -43.47 -23.83
CA ASN A 957 -5.95 -43.49 -24.73
C ASN A 957 -6.57 -42.09 -24.94
N LEU A 958 -5.73 -41.13 -25.30
CA LEU A 958 -6.11 -39.71 -25.46
C LEU A 958 -6.67 -39.38 -26.85
N GLY A 959 -6.39 -40.21 -27.87
CA GLY A 959 -6.77 -39.96 -29.27
C GLY A 959 -5.89 -38.92 -30.00
N GLU A 960 -5.09 -38.15 -29.26
CA GLU A 960 -4.14 -37.15 -29.73
C GLU A 960 -2.81 -37.26 -28.96
N PRO A 961 -1.72 -36.68 -29.48
CA PRO A 961 -0.44 -36.58 -28.77
C PRO A 961 -0.60 -35.90 -27.40
N ALA A 962 0.08 -36.42 -26.38
CA ALA A 962 -0.04 -35.92 -25.01
C ALA A 962 0.40 -34.43 -24.88
N PRO A 963 -0.32 -33.63 -24.06
CA PRO A 963 -0.05 -32.19 -23.95
C PRO A 963 1.33 -31.90 -23.35
N TYR A 964 2.03 -30.90 -23.86
CA TYR A 964 3.35 -30.47 -23.34
C TYR A 964 3.34 -30.09 -21.85
N VAL A 965 2.21 -29.60 -21.34
CA VAL A 965 2.06 -29.29 -19.91
C VAL A 965 2.26 -30.53 -19.02
N MET A 966 2.03 -31.74 -19.55
CA MET A 966 2.24 -33.01 -18.84
C MET A 966 3.72 -33.25 -18.51
N ILE A 967 4.64 -33.03 -19.45
CA ILE A 967 6.08 -33.19 -19.16
C ILE A 967 6.57 -32.12 -18.18
N LEU A 968 6.08 -30.89 -18.29
CA LEU A 968 6.38 -29.84 -17.31
C LEU A 968 5.85 -30.21 -15.91
N ALA A 969 4.66 -30.80 -15.81
CA ALA A 969 4.09 -31.26 -14.55
C ALA A 969 4.94 -32.37 -13.92
N ILE A 970 5.41 -33.34 -14.72
CA ILE A 970 6.32 -34.40 -14.25
C ILE A 970 7.62 -33.80 -13.72
N MET A 971 8.23 -32.88 -14.46
CA MET A 971 9.44 -32.16 -14.02
C MET A 971 9.19 -31.37 -12.72
N GLY A 972 8.04 -30.70 -12.62
CA GLY A 972 7.64 -29.95 -11.43
C GLY A 972 7.50 -30.85 -10.19
N ILE A 973 6.86 -32.01 -10.33
CA ILE A 973 6.71 -32.99 -9.24
C ILE A 973 8.07 -33.52 -8.80
N ILE A 974 8.94 -33.87 -9.74
CA ILE A 974 10.32 -34.33 -9.45
C ILE A 974 11.07 -33.23 -8.68
N ALA A 975 10.96 -31.98 -9.11
CA ALA A 975 11.57 -30.84 -8.42
C ALA A 975 11.02 -30.69 -6.99
N VAL A 976 9.72 -30.79 -6.79
CA VAL A 976 9.08 -30.73 -5.46
C VAL A 976 9.59 -31.84 -4.54
N VAL A 977 9.62 -33.09 -5.01
CA VAL A 977 10.09 -34.24 -4.22
C VAL A 977 11.56 -34.05 -3.85
N THR A 978 12.38 -33.62 -4.80
CA THR A 978 13.82 -33.37 -4.59
C THR A 978 14.05 -32.25 -3.57
N VAL A 979 13.36 -31.12 -3.73
CA VAL A 979 13.46 -29.98 -2.81
C VAL A 979 12.94 -30.35 -1.42
N TRP A 980 11.83 -31.09 -1.31
CA TRP A 980 11.31 -31.54 -0.04
C TRP A 980 12.32 -32.45 0.69
N TRP A 981 12.91 -33.42 -0.02
CA TRP A 981 13.93 -34.31 0.54
C TRP A 981 15.18 -33.53 1.01
N LEU A 982 15.65 -32.58 0.21
CA LEU A 982 16.77 -31.70 0.57
C LEU A 982 16.44 -30.85 1.81
N LEU A 983 15.26 -30.22 1.85
CA LEU A 983 14.83 -29.39 2.97
C LEU A 983 14.71 -30.20 4.26
N GLU A 984 14.12 -31.40 4.23
CA GLU A 984 13.99 -32.22 5.43
C GLU A 984 15.36 -32.64 5.97
N SER A 985 16.30 -32.97 5.07
CA SER A 985 17.68 -33.29 5.43
C SER A 985 18.41 -32.09 6.06
N VAL A 986 18.25 -30.90 5.46
CA VAL A 986 18.84 -29.65 5.97
C VAL A 986 18.24 -29.22 7.31
N LEU A 987 16.92 -29.37 7.49
CA LEU A 987 16.21 -29.01 8.72
C LEU A 987 16.47 -30.00 9.88
N ALA A 988 16.76 -31.26 9.56
CA ALA A 988 17.19 -32.25 10.55
C ALA A 988 18.64 -32.04 11.03
N SER A 989 19.45 -31.31 10.26
CA SER A 989 20.85 -31.02 10.59
C SER A 989 21.01 -30.04 11.78
N PRO A 990 22.22 -29.89 12.35
CA PRO A 990 22.49 -28.88 13.39
C PRO A 990 22.08 -27.47 12.97
N TRP A 991 22.26 -27.11 11.68
CA TRP A 991 21.89 -25.80 11.16
C TRP A 991 20.38 -25.54 11.29
N GLY A 992 19.54 -26.52 10.97
CA GLY A 992 18.09 -26.41 11.14
C GLY A 992 17.66 -26.23 12.60
N ARG A 993 18.37 -26.85 13.56
CA ARG A 993 18.10 -26.65 14.99
C ARG A 993 18.45 -25.24 15.45
N ILE A 994 19.55 -24.67 14.96
CA ILE A 994 19.93 -23.28 15.24
C ILE A 994 18.88 -22.31 14.71
N LEU A 995 18.37 -22.53 13.49
CA LEU A 995 17.30 -21.70 12.92
C LEU A 995 16.03 -21.70 13.77
N LYS A 996 15.62 -22.86 14.27
CA LYS A 996 14.47 -22.96 15.18
C LYS A 996 14.73 -22.23 16.50
N ALA A 997 15.94 -22.33 17.05
CA ALA A 997 16.32 -21.58 18.25
C ALA A 997 16.24 -20.05 18.02
N ILE A 998 16.73 -19.57 16.88
CA ILE A 998 16.65 -18.16 16.47
C ILE A 998 15.19 -17.68 16.37
N ARG A 999 14.29 -18.52 15.84
CA ARG A 999 12.86 -18.19 15.73
C ARG A 999 12.20 -18.03 17.10
N GLU A 1000 12.51 -18.92 18.05
CA GLU A 1000 11.92 -18.88 19.38
C GLU A 1000 12.45 -17.69 20.19
N ASP A 1001 13.77 -17.51 20.21
CA ASP A 1001 14.42 -16.39 20.89
C ASP A 1001 15.79 -16.08 20.27
N GLU A 1002 15.84 -14.99 19.51
CA GLU A 1002 17.05 -14.52 18.84
C GLU A 1002 18.13 -14.08 19.83
N GLU A 1003 17.76 -13.44 20.93
CA GLU A 1003 18.73 -12.93 21.93
C GLU A 1003 19.39 -14.10 22.65
N VAL A 1004 18.62 -15.13 23.02
CA VAL A 1004 19.15 -16.36 23.62
C VAL A 1004 20.09 -17.08 22.66
N ALA A 1005 19.74 -17.21 21.39
CA ALA A 1005 20.62 -17.82 20.39
C ALA A 1005 21.95 -17.05 20.22
N GLN A 1006 21.92 -15.71 20.26
CA GLN A 1006 23.11 -14.87 20.25
C GLN A 1006 23.97 -15.07 21.50
N HIS A 1007 23.37 -15.17 22.69
CA HIS A 1007 24.09 -15.44 23.94
C HIS A 1007 24.78 -16.81 23.96
N HIS A 1008 24.26 -17.79 23.21
CA HIS A 1008 24.92 -19.08 23.00
C HIS A 1008 26.07 -19.05 21.97
N GLY A 1009 26.40 -17.87 21.42
CA GLY A 1009 27.53 -17.67 20.51
C GLY A 1009 27.23 -17.99 19.05
N HIS A 1010 25.96 -18.16 18.67
CA HIS A 1010 25.58 -18.37 17.28
C HIS A 1010 25.44 -17.03 16.54
N ASP A 1011 26.04 -16.93 15.34
CA ASP A 1011 25.90 -15.75 14.48
C ASP A 1011 24.55 -15.75 13.76
N VAL A 1012 23.58 -15.06 14.34
CA VAL A 1012 22.22 -14.98 13.82
C VAL A 1012 22.16 -14.35 12.43
N LEU A 1013 23.04 -13.39 12.12
CA LEU A 1013 23.06 -12.73 10.81
C LEU A 1013 23.39 -13.72 9.70
N SER A 1014 24.49 -14.46 9.84
CA SER A 1014 24.93 -15.43 8.84
C SER A 1014 23.92 -16.57 8.66
N HIS A 1015 23.30 -17.03 9.75
CA HIS A 1015 22.27 -18.06 9.68
C HIS A 1015 20.98 -17.59 9.00
N LYS A 1016 20.50 -16.38 9.30
CA LYS A 1016 19.36 -15.76 8.61
C LYS A 1016 19.69 -15.52 7.13
N ALA A 1017 20.90 -15.06 6.81
CA ALA A 1017 21.35 -14.85 5.43
C ALA A 1017 21.39 -16.14 4.61
N ALA A 1018 21.95 -17.21 5.17
CA ALA A 1018 21.96 -18.51 4.54
C ALA A 1018 20.54 -19.05 4.30
N SER A 1019 19.64 -18.86 5.27
CA SER A 1019 18.25 -19.28 5.14
C SER A 1019 17.51 -18.48 4.07
N LEU A 1020 17.74 -17.18 3.98
CA LEU A 1020 17.13 -16.31 2.98
C LEU A 1020 17.66 -16.64 1.57
N ALA A 1021 18.94 -16.94 1.45
CA ALA A 1021 19.55 -17.39 0.19
C ALA A 1021 18.96 -18.73 -0.29
N LEU A 1022 18.86 -19.72 0.60
CA LEU A 1022 18.31 -21.04 0.26
C LEU A 1022 16.83 -20.94 -0.13
N GLY A 1023 16.02 -20.18 0.60
CA GLY A 1023 14.62 -20.02 0.26
C GLY A 1023 14.43 -19.19 -1.02
N ALA A 1024 15.28 -18.18 -1.26
CA ALA A 1024 15.29 -17.44 -2.53
C ALA A 1024 15.66 -18.33 -3.73
N ALA A 1025 16.61 -19.26 -3.57
CA ALA A 1025 16.96 -20.24 -4.59
C ALA A 1025 15.76 -21.12 -4.99
N ILE A 1026 15.01 -21.61 -4.00
CA ILE A 1026 13.79 -22.42 -4.21
C ILE A 1026 12.69 -21.59 -4.90
N ALA A 1027 12.52 -20.33 -4.50
CA ALA A 1027 11.59 -19.42 -5.14
C ALA A 1027 11.99 -19.11 -6.60
N GLY A 1028 13.29 -18.92 -6.88
CA GLY A 1028 13.81 -18.74 -8.23
C GLY A 1028 13.52 -19.95 -9.13
N LEU A 1029 13.65 -21.17 -8.60
CA LEU A 1029 13.26 -22.40 -9.30
C LEU A 1029 11.76 -22.43 -9.60
N ALA A 1030 10.91 -22.02 -8.64
CA ALA A 1030 9.47 -21.89 -8.86
C ALA A 1030 9.16 -20.87 -9.99
N GLY A 1031 9.92 -19.78 -10.05
CA GLY A 1031 9.85 -18.76 -11.10
C GLY A 1031 10.15 -19.30 -12.49
N ALA A 1032 11.16 -20.16 -12.64
CA ALA A 1032 11.47 -20.82 -13.90
C ALA A 1032 10.30 -21.68 -14.42
N PHE A 1033 9.72 -22.52 -13.56
CA PHE A 1033 8.53 -23.31 -13.91
C PHE A 1033 7.32 -22.42 -14.24
N TRP A 1034 7.16 -21.30 -13.55
CA TRP A 1034 6.08 -20.37 -13.82
C TRP A 1034 6.24 -19.67 -15.17
N ALA A 1035 7.47 -19.26 -15.53
CA ALA A 1035 7.77 -18.74 -16.86
C ALA A 1035 7.38 -19.74 -17.95
N TRP A 1036 7.81 -21.01 -17.84
CA TRP A 1036 7.46 -22.04 -18.82
C TRP A 1036 5.97 -22.35 -18.88
N LYS A 1037 5.28 -22.32 -17.73
CA LYS A 1037 3.82 -22.47 -17.69
C LYS A 1037 3.12 -21.35 -18.47
N LEU A 1038 3.56 -20.10 -18.27
CA LEU A 1038 2.92 -18.94 -18.90
C LEU A 1038 3.28 -18.80 -20.38
N THR A 1039 4.40 -19.34 -20.84
CA THR A 1039 4.95 -19.24 -22.23
C THR A 1039 5.28 -17.81 -22.69
N GLY A 1040 4.79 -16.81 -21.96
CA GLY A 1040 5.08 -15.38 -22.05
C GLY A 1040 4.42 -14.69 -20.86
N PHE A 1041 5.04 -13.65 -20.31
CA PHE A 1041 4.50 -12.98 -19.12
C PHE A 1041 4.74 -11.47 -19.12
N GLU A 1042 3.75 -10.76 -18.61
CA GLU A 1042 3.73 -9.32 -18.40
C GLU A 1042 3.90 -8.98 -16.93
N PRO A 1043 4.40 -7.78 -16.55
CA PRO A 1043 4.61 -7.36 -15.15
C PRO A 1043 3.46 -7.65 -14.17
N THR A 1044 2.22 -7.71 -14.66
CA THR A 1044 1.02 -8.02 -13.89
C THR A 1044 1.08 -9.37 -13.15
N PHE A 1045 1.86 -10.36 -13.62
CA PHE A 1045 2.03 -11.64 -12.94
C PHE A 1045 2.69 -11.50 -11.55
N MET A 1046 3.52 -10.46 -11.36
CA MET A 1046 4.20 -10.18 -10.09
C MET A 1046 3.36 -9.35 -9.12
N SER A 1047 2.12 -8.98 -9.47
CA SER A 1047 1.27 -8.20 -8.58
C SER A 1047 1.04 -8.95 -7.24
N PRO A 1048 1.38 -8.36 -6.07
CA PRO A 1048 1.34 -9.07 -4.80
C PRO A 1048 -0.03 -9.67 -4.47
N ALA A 1049 -1.10 -8.99 -4.89
CA ALA A 1049 -2.48 -9.40 -4.66
C ALA A 1049 -2.87 -10.70 -5.38
N ARG A 1050 -2.29 -10.98 -6.56
CA ARG A 1050 -2.61 -12.18 -7.36
C ARG A 1050 -1.71 -13.37 -7.06
N SER A 1051 -0.50 -13.14 -6.56
CA SER A 1051 0.52 -14.19 -6.38
C SER A 1051 0.85 -14.42 -4.92
N THR A 1052 1.61 -13.53 -4.29
CA THR A 1052 2.16 -13.70 -2.94
C THR A 1052 1.08 -13.98 -1.90
N PHE A 1053 -0.08 -13.31 -2.00
CA PHE A 1053 -1.15 -13.46 -1.01
C PHE A 1053 -1.82 -14.83 -1.06
N LEU A 1054 -1.88 -15.46 -2.24
CA LEU A 1054 -2.36 -16.83 -2.38
C LEU A 1054 -1.38 -17.84 -1.77
N VAL A 1055 -0.07 -17.60 -1.95
CA VAL A 1055 0.97 -18.41 -1.31
C VAL A 1055 0.93 -18.26 0.21
N TRP A 1056 0.68 -17.05 0.71
CA TRP A 1056 0.46 -16.82 2.14
C TRP A 1056 -0.79 -17.54 2.65
N ALA A 1057 -1.88 -17.52 1.90
CA ALA A 1057 -3.08 -18.30 2.23
C ALA A 1057 -2.73 -19.79 2.34
N ALA A 1058 -2.03 -20.35 1.36
CA ALA A 1058 -1.56 -21.74 1.37
C ALA A 1058 -0.69 -22.03 2.61
N PHE A 1059 0.26 -21.16 2.92
CA PHE A 1059 1.14 -21.28 4.10
C PHE A 1059 0.35 -21.32 5.41
N ILE A 1060 -0.63 -20.42 5.58
CA ILE A 1060 -1.45 -20.33 6.80
C ILE A 1060 -2.35 -21.56 6.97
N ILE A 1061 -3.00 -21.99 5.88
CA ILE A 1061 -3.88 -23.16 5.87
C ILE A 1061 -3.06 -24.42 6.17
N GLY A 1062 -1.89 -24.55 5.54
CA GLY A 1062 -1.00 -25.69 5.73
C GLY A 1062 -0.50 -25.83 7.16
N GLY A 1063 -0.04 -24.73 7.75
CA GLY A 1063 0.50 -24.66 9.11
C GLY A 1063 1.99 -24.35 9.12
N ALA A 1064 2.37 -23.31 9.85
CA ALA A 1064 3.73 -22.80 9.90
C ALA A 1064 4.71 -23.88 10.39
N ALA A 1065 5.91 -23.90 9.81
CA ALA A 1065 7.02 -24.79 10.14
C ALA A 1065 6.79 -26.29 9.88
N ASN A 1066 5.81 -26.64 9.04
CA ASN A 1066 5.58 -28.01 8.60
C ASN A 1066 5.51 -28.11 7.07
N ASN A 1067 6.54 -28.69 6.45
CA ASN A 1067 6.60 -28.87 4.99
C ASN A 1067 5.43 -29.72 4.46
N ARG A 1068 4.97 -30.73 5.22
CA ARG A 1068 3.80 -31.55 4.83
C ARG A 1068 2.52 -30.72 4.80
N GLY A 1069 2.39 -29.79 5.75
CA GLY A 1069 1.32 -28.80 5.78
C GLY A 1069 1.32 -27.92 4.53
N MET A 1070 2.49 -27.44 4.10
CA MET A 1070 2.62 -26.60 2.89
C MET A 1070 2.08 -27.28 1.64
N ILE A 1071 2.32 -28.60 1.48
CA ILE A 1071 1.81 -29.37 0.34
C ILE A 1071 0.27 -29.34 0.33
N ILE A 1072 -0.36 -29.67 1.45
CA ILE A 1072 -1.83 -29.67 1.57
C ILE A 1072 -2.41 -28.25 1.38
N GLY A 1073 -1.78 -27.25 1.99
CA GLY A 1073 -2.20 -25.86 1.86
C GLY A 1073 -2.14 -25.35 0.41
N ALA A 1074 -1.05 -25.64 -0.31
CA ALA A 1074 -0.90 -25.32 -1.72
C ALA A 1074 -1.94 -26.08 -2.57
N PHE A 1075 -2.20 -27.35 -2.27
CA PHE A 1075 -3.20 -28.15 -2.96
C PHE A 1075 -4.60 -27.53 -2.84
N ILE A 1076 -5.02 -27.15 -1.64
CA ILE A 1076 -6.32 -26.51 -1.41
C ILE A 1076 -6.45 -25.21 -2.21
N ILE A 1077 -5.44 -24.34 -2.18
CA ILE A 1077 -5.48 -23.06 -2.89
C ILE A 1077 -5.50 -23.23 -4.41
N VAL A 1078 -4.68 -24.13 -4.94
CA VAL A 1078 -4.63 -24.38 -6.39
C VAL A 1078 -5.92 -25.03 -6.88
N LEU A 1079 -6.42 -26.07 -6.21
CA LEU A 1079 -7.71 -26.68 -6.59
C LEU A 1079 -8.84 -25.67 -6.60
N MET A 1080 -8.91 -24.85 -5.55
CA MET A 1080 -9.92 -23.81 -5.45
C MET A 1080 -9.82 -22.83 -6.63
N GLU A 1081 -8.61 -22.42 -7.02
CA GLU A 1081 -8.41 -21.60 -8.21
C GLU A 1081 -8.96 -22.22 -9.49
N PHE A 1082 -8.75 -23.53 -9.70
CA PHE A 1082 -9.29 -24.22 -10.87
C PHE A 1082 -10.82 -24.35 -10.81
N VAL A 1083 -11.40 -24.68 -9.65
CA VAL A 1083 -12.86 -24.75 -9.48
C VAL A 1083 -13.52 -23.41 -9.83
N PHE A 1084 -12.93 -22.29 -9.39
CA PHE A 1084 -13.46 -20.97 -9.72
C PHE A 1084 -13.32 -20.62 -11.20
N ASN A 1085 -12.21 -20.99 -11.84
CA ASN A 1085 -12.08 -20.77 -13.28
C ASN A 1085 -13.15 -21.57 -14.07
N VAL A 1086 -13.50 -22.78 -13.60
CA VAL A 1086 -14.61 -23.55 -14.17
C VAL A 1086 -15.96 -22.90 -13.88
N LEU A 1087 -16.19 -22.37 -12.67
CA LEU A 1087 -17.42 -21.64 -12.33
C LEU A 1087 -17.60 -20.38 -13.19
N VAL A 1088 -16.52 -19.61 -13.42
CA VAL A 1088 -16.53 -18.46 -14.33
C VAL A 1088 -16.92 -18.88 -15.74
N ALA A 1089 -16.30 -19.95 -16.27
CA ALA A 1089 -16.66 -20.47 -17.59
C ALA A 1089 -18.12 -20.97 -17.63
N GLY A 1090 -18.56 -21.62 -16.56
CA GLY A 1090 -19.92 -22.12 -16.38
C GLY A 1090 -20.99 -21.04 -16.56
N GLN A 1091 -20.73 -19.78 -16.20
CA GLN A 1091 -21.70 -18.68 -16.39
C GLN A 1091 -22.06 -18.40 -17.85
N SER A 1092 -21.22 -18.80 -18.81
CA SER A 1092 -21.41 -18.46 -20.22
C SER A 1092 -22.41 -19.34 -20.96
N SER A 1093 -22.59 -20.61 -20.55
CA SER A 1093 -23.50 -21.54 -21.21
C SER A 1093 -24.07 -22.59 -20.25
N PRO A 1094 -25.37 -22.94 -20.34
CA PRO A 1094 -25.98 -24.03 -19.56
C PRO A 1094 -25.35 -25.40 -19.76
N ASP A 1095 -24.69 -25.63 -20.90
CA ASP A 1095 -24.06 -26.91 -21.25
C ASP A 1095 -22.71 -27.12 -20.55
N LEU A 1096 -22.18 -26.08 -19.89
CA LEU A 1096 -20.90 -26.14 -19.21
C LEU A 1096 -21.03 -26.66 -17.77
N PRO A 1097 -20.00 -27.36 -17.25
CA PRO A 1097 -20.05 -27.88 -15.90
C PRO A 1097 -20.16 -26.78 -14.84
N LEU A 1098 -20.84 -27.10 -13.73
CA LEU A 1098 -21.12 -26.19 -12.61
C LEU A 1098 -22.01 -24.97 -12.95
N TYR A 1099 -22.63 -24.90 -14.13
CA TYR A 1099 -23.59 -23.84 -14.49
C TYR A 1099 -24.66 -23.64 -13.42
N THR A 1100 -25.31 -24.72 -12.95
CA THR A 1100 -26.36 -24.63 -11.91
C THR A 1100 -25.84 -24.04 -10.61
N THR A 1101 -24.58 -24.27 -10.26
CA THR A 1101 -23.98 -23.69 -9.05
C THR A 1101 -23.69 -22.21 -9.26
N ALA A 1102 -23.16 -21.85 -10.43
CA ALA A 1102 -22.95 -20.45 -10.80
C ALA A 1102 -24.28 -19.67 -10.81
N ASP A 1103 -25.34 -20.21 -11.42
CA ASP A 1103 -26.69 -19.63 -11.45
C ASP A 1103 -27.27 -19.42 -10.04
N HIS A 1104 -27.09 -20.37 -9.12
CA HIS A 1104 -27.53 -20.17 -7.73
C HIS A 1104 -26.78 -19.03 -7.03
N ILE A 1105 -25.48 -18.88 -7.30
CA ILE A 1105 -24.68 -17.81 -6.72
C ILE A 1105 -25.09 -16.46 -7.33
N ASP A 1106 -25.30 -16.41 -8.64
CA ASP A 1106 -25.78 -15.21 -9.34
C ASP A 1106 -27.16 -14.77 -8.82
N ARG A 1107 -28.12 -15.69 -8.68
CA ARG A 1107 -29.44 -15.38 -8.09
C ARG A 1107 -29.36 -14.91 -6.64
N LEU A 1108 -28.46 -15.49 -5.83
CA LEU A 1108 -28.24 -15.05 -4.45
C LEU A 1108 -27.68 -13.61 -4.43
N PHE A 1109 -26.75 -13.31 -5.33
CA PHE A 1109 -26.17 -11.98 -5.48
C PHE A 1109 -27.18 -10.96 -6.00
N GLU A 1110 -27.93 -11.31 -7.05
CA GLU A 1110 -29.03 -10.52 -7.57
C GLU A 1110 -30.04 -10.20 -6.46
N TRP A 1111 -30.43 -11.18 -5.65
CA TRP A 1111 -31.31 -10.96 -4.50
C TRP A 1111 -30.70 -10.00 -3.46
N LEU A 1112 -29.40 -10.13 -3.16
CA LEU A 1112 -28.71 -9.25 -2.22
C LEU A 1112 -28.69 -7.79 -2.70
N VAL A 1113 -28.57 -7.59 -4.02
CA VAL A 1113 -28.46 -6.28 -4.67
C VAL A 1113 -29.81 -5.63 -4.94
N THR A 1114 -30.79 -6.38 -5.42
CA THR A 1114 -32.12 -5.85 -5.83
C THR A 1114 -33.10 -5.79 -4.66
N SER A 1115 -33.04 -6.74 -3.73
CA SER A 1115 -33.98 -6.89 -2.61
C SER A 1115 -33.36 -6.54 -1.26
N GLN A 1116 -32.66 -5.40 -1.19
CA GLN A 1116 -31.85 -4.98 -0.04
C GLN A 1116 -32.65 -4.88 1.28
N TRP A 1117 -33.91 -4.45 1.24
CA TRP A 1117 -34.79 -4.42 2.44
C TRP A 1117 -35.14 -5.82 2.96
N ASN A 1118 -35.32 -6.81 2.08
CA ASN A 1118 -35.55 -8.20 2.48
C ASN A 1118 -34.27 -8.80 3.09
N ALA A 1119 -33.12 -8.50 2.49
CA ALA A 1119 -31.83 -8.88 3.05
C ALA A 1119 -31.62 -8.25 4.44
N THR A 1120 -31.93 -6.95 4.60
CA THR A 1120 -31.87 -6.24 5.89
C THR A 1120 -32.72 -6.92 6.97
N LYS A 1121 -33.98 -7.28 6.66
CA LYS A 1121 -34.86 -8.02 7.58
C LYS A 1121 -34.26 -9.36 7.99
N THR A 1122 -33.65 -10.08 7.04
CA THR A 1122 -33.00 -11.38 7.30
C THR A 1122 -31.86 -11.24 8.30
N PHE A 1123 -31.01 -10.22 8.15
CA PHE A 1123 -29.92 -9.95 9.10
C PHE A 1123 -30.42 -9.42 10.46
N LEU A 1124 -31.53 -8.68 10.50
CA LEU A 1124 -32.18 -8.29 11.75
C LEU A 1124 -32.69 -9.52 12.52
N ILE A 1125 -33.30 -10.49 11.82
CA ILE A 1125 -33.72 -11.77 12.40
C ILE A 1125 -32.50 -12.53 12.95
N LEU A 1126 -31.38 -12.53 12.22
CA LEU A 1126 -30.12 -13.11 12.69
C LEU A 1126 -29.63 -12.44 13.98
N ALA A 1127 -29.74 -11.10 14.07
CA ALA A 1127 -29.37 -10.36 15.26
C ALA A 1127 -30.26 -10.73 16.46
N ILE A 1128 -31.57 -10.80 16.25
CA ILE A 1128 -32.55 -11.22 17.26
C ILE A 1128 -32.26 -12.65 17.71
N MET A 1129 -31.97 -13.55 16.77
CA MET A 1129 -31.55 -14.93 17.08
C MET A 1129 -30.26 -14.95 17.91
N GLY A 1130 -29.30 -14.06 17.63
CA GLY A 1130 -28.11 -13.88 18.44
C GLY A 1130 -28.40 -13.48 19.89
N ILE A 1131 -29.36 -12.58 20.11
CA ILE A 1131 -29.84 -12.22 21.45
C ILE A 1131 -30.46 -13.43 22.14
N VAL A 1132 -31.30 -14.19 21.42
CA VAL A 1132 -32.00 -15.39 21.92
C VAL A 1132 -31.04 -16.57 22.16
N ILE A 1133 -29.89 -16.64 21.50
CA ILE A 1133 -28.91 -17.70 21.77
C ILE A 1133 -27.88 -17.22 22.82
N ARG A 1134 -27.94 -15.94 23.23
CA ARG A 1134 -26.84 -15.22 23.92
C ARG A 1134 -25.51 -15.33 23.18
N SER A 1135 -25.55 -15.50 21.86
CA SER A 1135 -24.38 -15.49 21.01
C SER A 1135 -24.08 -14.05 20.60
N ARG A 1136 -23.09 -13.45 21.27
CA ARG A 1136 -22.64 -12.08 20.96
C ARG A 1136 -22.15 -11.97 19.52
N ILE A 1137 -21.48 -12.99 19.00
CA ILE A 1137 -20.98 -13.02 17.62
C ILE A 1137 -22.15 -12.94 16.64
N LEU A 1138 -23.18 -13.77 16.81
CA LEU A 1138 -24.34 -13.80 15.93
C LEU A 1138 -25.13 -12.49 15.96
N PHE A 1139 -25.24 -11.89 17.15
CA PHE A 1139 -25.85 -10.57 17.33
C PHE A 1139 -25.06 -9.47 16.61
N GLU A 1140 -23.74 -9.42 16.80
CA GLU A 1140 -22.89 -8.39 16.18
C GLU A 1140 -22.83 -8.56 14.65
N THR A 1141 -22.81 -9.79 14.12
CA THR A 1141 -22.86 -10.06 12.68
C THR A 1141 -24.22 -9.68 12.07
N GLY A 1142 -25.31 -10.04 12.75
CA GLY A 1142 -26.67 -9.68 12.32
C GLY A 1142 -26.86 -8.16 12.30
N LEU A 1143 -26.46 -7.47 13.37
CA LEU A 1143 -26.61 -6.02 13.47
C LEU A 1143 -25.72 -5.28 12.46
N SER A 1144 -24.48 -5.74 12.24
CA SER A 1144 -23.58 -5.14 11.25
C SER A 1144 -24.09 -5.35 9.82
N GLY A 1145 -24.55 -6.55 9.50
CA GLY A 1145 -25.12 -6.85 8.17
C GLY A 1145 -26.42 -6.07 7.91
N ALA A 1146 -27.30 -5.97 8.91
CA ALA A 1146 -28.52 -5.17 8.81
C ALA A 1146 -28.19 -3.67 8.61
N PHE A 1147 -27.19 -3.14 9.29
CA PHE A 1147 -26.75 -1.75 9.09
C PHE A 1147 -26.23 -1.50 7.67
N ILE A 1148 -25.34 -2.36 7.17
CA ILE A 1148 -24.76 -2.23 5.83
C ILE A 1148 -25.86 -2.29 4.77
N LEU A 1149 -26.75 -3.30 4.85
CA LEU A 1149 -27.79 -3.50 3.85
C LEU A 1149 -28.91 -2.44 3.94
N ALA A 1150 -29.22 -1.93 5.13
CA ALA A 1150 -30.14 -0.81 5.28
C ALA A 1150 -29.55 0.46 4.66
N PHE A 1151 -28.26 0.72 4.85
CA PHE A 1151 -27.58 1.84 4.24
C PHE A 1151 -27.59 1.75 2.71
N THR A 1152 -27.26 0.58 2.14
CA THR A 1152 -27.34 0.40 0.68
C THR A 1152 -28.78 0.55 0.18
N ALA A 1153 -29.78 0.07 0.92
CA ALA A 1153 -31.21 0.25 0.60
C ALA A 1153 -31.67 1.71 0.55
N ILE A 1154 -31.01 2.60 1.28
CA ILE A 1154 -31.34 4.02 1.31
C ILE A 1154 -30.56 4.79 0.24
N MET A 1155 -29.28 4.48 0.06
CA MET A 1155 -28.39 5.28 -0.80
C MET A 1155 -28.25 4.74 -2.23
N MET A 1156 -28.40 3.43 -2.44
CA MET A 1156 -28.21 2.78 -3.74
C MET A 1156 -29.57 2.37 -4.32
N GLY A 1157 -30.28 3.34 -4.90
CA GLY A 1157 -31.51 3.10 -5.66
C GLY A 1157 -31.26 2.39 -7.00
N GLN A 1158 -32.31 2.32 -7.84
CA GLN A 1158 -32.25 1.68 -9.15
C GLN A 1158 -31.16 2.28 -10.05
N ARG A 1159 -30.98 3.61 -10.01
CA ARG A 1159 -29.94 4.32 -10.76
C ARG A 1159 -28.53 3.81 -10.46
N SER A 1160 -28.21 3.56 -9.19
CA SER A 1160 -26.91 2.99 -8.83
C SER A 1160 -26.70 1.59 -9.41
N ILE A 1161 -27.77 0.81 -9.60
CA ILE A 1161 -27.69 -0.52 -10.23
C ILE A 1161 -27.43 -0.35 -11.72
N ASP A 1162 -28.17 0.53 -12.39
CA ASP A 1162 -28.04 0.77 -13.83
C ASP A 1162 -26.63 1.29 -14.20
N GLU A 1163 -26.05 2.16 -13.38
CA GLU A 1163 -24.67 2.68 -13.55
C GLU A 1163 -23.58 1.63 -13.21
N SER A 1164 -23.87 0.69 -12.31
CA SER A 1164 -22.89 -0.35 -11.93
C SER A 1164 -22.90 -1.55 -12.87
N PHE A 1165 -24.05 -1.88 -13.47
CA PHE A 1165 -24.26 -3.07 -14.31
C PHE A 1165 -24.76 -2.69 -15.69
N PHE A 1166 -23.82 -2.45 -16.62
CA PHE A 1166 -24.13 -2.15 -18.02
C PHE A 1166 -24.97 -3.25 -18.67
N GLY A 1167 -26.13 -2.89 -19.25
CA GLY A 1167 -27.03 -3.82 -19.93
C GLY A 1167 -28.12 -4.43 -19.04
N GLY A 1168 -28.25 -3.99 -17.78
CA GLY A 1168 -29.38 -4.33 -16.90
C GLY A 1168 -29.36 -5.75 -16.31
N ASN A 1169 -28.34 -6.56 -16.60
CA ASN A 1169 -28.20 -7.90 -16.03
C ASN A 1169 -27.25 -7.87 -14.82
N VAL A 1170 -27.79 -8.17 -13.62
CA VAL A 1170 -27.00 -8.22 -12.38
C VAL A 1170 -26.40 -9.61 -12.23
N SER A 1171 -25.13 -9.75 -12.58
CA SER A 1171 -24.37 -10.99 -12.39
C SER A 1171 -23.19 -10.78 -11.45
N ALA A 1172 -22.85 -11.80 -10.67
CA ALA A 1172 -21.67 -11.77 -9.83
C ALA A 1172 -20.47 -12.27 -10.65
N ASP A 1173 -19.44 -11.44 -10.79
CA ASP A 1173 -18.21 -11.92 -11.40
C ASP A 1173 -17.53 -12.93 -10.45
N MET A 1174 -17.53 -14.20 -10.86
CA MET A 1174 -17.02 -15.34 -10.09
C MET A 1174 -15.52 -15.20 -9.80
N ALA A 1175 -14.77 -14.44 -10.62
CA ALA A 1175 -13.37 -14.16 -10.36
C ALA A 1175 -13.18 -13.34 -9.07
N TYR A 1176 -14.14 -12.48 -8.71
CA TYR A 1176 -14.08 -11.70 -7.48
C TYR A 1176 -14.66 -12.46 -6.29
N ILE A 1177 -15.65 -13.32 -6.50
CA ILE A 1177 -16.14 -14.25 -5.46
C ILE A 1177 -15.01 -15.17 -4.97
N LYS A 1178 -14.15 -15.63 -5.90
CA LYS A 1178 -12.91 -16.35 -5.55
C LYS A 1178 -12.07 -15.58 -4.55
N VAL A 1179 -11.78 -14.30 -4.80
CA VAL A 1179 -10.95 -13.45 -3.92
C VAL A 1179 -11.61 -13.24 -2.56
N LEU A 1180 -12.93 -13.04 -2.53
CA LEU A 1180 -13.72 -12.94 -1.29
C LEU A 1180 -13.56 -14.20 -0.43
N LEU A 1181 -13.71 -15.38 -1.05
CA LEU A 1181 -13.64 -16.66 -0.36
C LEU A 1181 -12.23 -16.97 0.13
N ILE A 1182 -11.20 -16.60 -0.62
CA ILE A 1182 -9.80 -16.70 -0.16
C ILE A 1182 -9.60 -15.89 1.12
N GLY A 1183 -10.05 -14.63 1.13
CA GLY A 1183 -9.95 -13.78 2.33
C GLY A 1183 -10.73 -14.36 3.53
N CYS A 1184 -11.96 -14.84 3.29
CA CYS A 1184 -12.76 -15.52 4.31
C CYS A 1184 -12.09 -16.78 4.85
N LEU A 1185 -11.49 -17.59 3.98
CA LEU A 1185 -10.82 -18.83 4.33
C LEU A 1185 -9.54 -18.57 5.14
N MET A 1186 -8.77 -17.53 4.80
CA MET A 1186 -7.64 -17.09 5.60
C MET A 1186 -8.06 -16.71 7.03
N LEU A 1187 -9.10 -15.88 7.16
CA LEU A 1187 -9.62 -15.46 8.47
C LEU A 1187 -10.17 -16.64 9.27
N PHE A 1188 -10.93 -17.53 8.63
CA PHE A 1188 -11.48 -18.73 9.26
C PHE A 1188 -10.35 -19.65 9.75
N SER A 1189 -9.35 -19.91 8.91
CA SER A 1189 -8.18 -20.73 9.26
C SER A 1189 -7.48 -20.17 10.49
N LEU A 1190 -7.12 -18.87 10.49
CA LEU A 1190 -6.46 -18.25 11.64
C LEU A 1190 -7.32 -18.23 12.89
N LYS A 1191 -8.64 -18.00 12.74
CA LYS A 1191 -9.57 -17.89 13.87
C LYS A 1191 -9.78 -19.23 14.57
N PHE A 1192 -9.95 -20.32 13.83
CA PHE A 1192 -10.27 -21.63 14.40
C PHE A 1192 -9.06 -22.53 14.59
N ASN A 1193 -8.06 -22.41 13.74
CA ASN A 1193 -6.85 -23.24 13.76
C ASN A 1193 -5.60 -22.39 13.48
N ALA A 1194 -5.22 -21.57 14.46
CA ALA A 1194 -4.10 -20.62 14.33
C ALA A 1194 -2.75 -21.27 14.00
N LYS A 1195 -2.57 -22.58 14.26
CA LYS A 1195 -1.37 -23.34 13.90
C LYS A 1195 -1.43 -23.99 12.51
N GLY A 1196 -2.54 -23.87 11.79
CA GLY A 1196 -2.83 -24.50 10.50
C GLY A 1196 -3.24 -25.97 10.58
N LEU A 1197 -3.68 -26.55 9.46
CA LEU A 1197 -4.26 -27.90 9.36
C LEU A 1197 -3.29 -28.98 9.87
N LEU A 1198 -2.02 -28.88 9.52
CA LEU A 1198 -0.94 -29.75 9.97
C LEU A 1198 0.10 -28.93 10.74
N PRO A 1199 -0.08 -28.74 12.06
CA PRO A 1199 0.86 -27.96 12.87
C PRO A 1199 2.26 -28.58 12.91
N GLU A 1200 3.27 -27.79 13.32
CA GLU A 1200 4.62 -28.29 13.58
C GLU A 1200 4.58 -29.40 14.65
N VAL A 1201 5.30 -30.49 14.38
CA VAL A 1201 5.49 -31.60 15.33
C VAL A 1201 6.70 -31.25 16.22
N PRO A 1202 6.52 -31.09 17.55
CA PRO A 1202 7.64 -30.82 18.45
C PRO A 1202 8.62 -31.99 18.43
N ASN A 1203 9.87 -31.73 18.03
CA ASN A 1203 10.92 -32.75 18.06
C ASN A 1203 11.75 -32.57 19.33
N ARG A 1204 11.59 -33.47 20.31
CA ARG A 1204 12.48 -33.53 21.47
C ARG A 1204 13.62 -34.51 21.13
N PRO A 1205 14.89 -34.08 21.12
CA PRO A 1205 15.99 -35.01 20.90
C PRO A 1205 15.92 -36.12 21.96
N SER A 1206 16.17 -37.36 21.55
CA SER A 1206 16.31 -38.46 22.50
C SER A 1206 17.38 -38.07 23.51
N ARG A 1207 17.04 -38.09 24.81
CA ARG A 1207 18.07 -38.00 25.85
C ARG A 1207 19.08 -39.10 25.57
N SER A 1208 20.37 -38.76 25.55
CA SER A 1208 21.42 -39.76 25.57
C SER A 1208 21.19 -40.64 26.79
N THR A 1209 20.96 -41.93 26.58
CA THR A 1209 20.84 -42.96 27.62
C THR A 1209 22.21 -43.23 28.24
N GLY A 1210 22.80 -42.20 28.85
CA GLY A 1210 24.14 -42.19 29.42
C GLY A 1210 24.17 -41.41 30.74
N GLY A 1211 23.14 -41.59 31.57
CA GLY A 1211 23.03 -40.94 32.87
C GLY A 1211 21.98 -41.58 33.79
N ASP A 1212 21.62 -42.85 33.56
CA ASP A 1212 20.93 -43.70 34.53
C ASP A 1212 21.93 -44.78 34.99
N ALA A 1213 23.07 -44.33 35.54
CA ALA A 1213 24.03 -45.10 36.34
C ALA A 1213 25.09 -44.14 36.91
N GLU A 1214 24.73 -43.38 37.96
CA GLU A 1214 25.51 -43.10 39.18
C GLU A 1214 24.67 -42.31 40.19
#